data_AF-A0A1V1UML7-F1
#
_entry.id   AF-A0A1V1UML7-F1
#
_cell.length_a   1.000
_cell.length_b   1.000
_cell.length_c   1.000
_cell.angle_alpha   90.00
_cell.angle_beta   90.00
_cell.angle_gamma   90.00
#
_symmetry.space_group_name_H-M   'P 1'
#
loop_
_entity.id
_entity.type
_entity.pdbx_description
1 polymer ?
#
loop_
_entity_poly.entity_id
_entity_poly.type
_entity_poly.pdbx_seq_one_letter_code
_entity_poly.pdbx_strand_id
1 'polypeptide(L)'
;MLRRLRSLHVRYLTTHMDVTLPGQPIVDQAGQTVGYIDVMRLCQGRLHVSGWALAEKLRLVFAGTETEVAPTLRREDVASALGLSDNVGFNLLLPATLDMLLNSAPPGLVVTPRPGHAQIHPISLPVRLPLRPRARLMATFLRDVTAAAPAIAGWMLTANPVFRKRVKARLRLDPPQPSGMIDPRFLPGTPARPDPDFAPHVDIVLPVYNAFDLLRDCLDRVERHTDLPWRLILIEDGSTDARVRPFLRDWAAGRDRVELLENPQNMGFISSVNRGLARAMQGDQPQTGPVVLLNSDALVPPGWAQRLVRPFRGAPDVATVTPMSNDAEIFSVPAICCRTMLAPGQGEAIDAVARRLTCEAHLPEAPTGVGFCMAMGRRWLAQVPELDTTFGRGYGEEVDWCQKVARRGGRHLALPGLFVEHRGGESFGSEEKHALVLHNNRIVSRRYPDYDRSVQNFIVTDPLLTARMGLGLAWAGSLDPARAVPVYLAHSMGGGADHWLEHRMAADLEEGRPSVVLRVGGMRRWQLELVTPQGRIVGQSDTVGQIRDLLAILPRRHLVYSCGVGDPDPVEIPEILLSLLREADRATILFHDYFPLSPSYTLLDKDGAYRGPVRPPRRDPAHSARRPDGRRVPLEDWQAVWAKFAARADLAVFSNSSALQVAAVWPDLKDRIHLRPHGLRHAVPRLNPPAADAPPVLAVLGNIGWQKGAGLVQSLARRRARDGRGPRLVLIGNIDPAFDLPDSITLHGSYMVSDLPHLVSQYGVTHWLIPSIWPETFCYTVHEALATGLPVLAFGLGAQGDAVRAASNGIEIPFDAEADLAQTVRRTFEQIQEIQNIRQGA
;
A
#
# COMPACT_ATOMS: atom_id res chain seq x y z
N MET A 1 2.94 -35.53 -1.82
CA MET A 1 4.03 -34.59 -1.45
C MET A 1 4.67 -33.91 -2.67
N LEU A 2 5.18 -34.67 -3.66
CA LEU A 2 5.82 -34.12 -4.88
C LEU A 2 4.94 -33.15 -5.68
N ARG A 3 3.64 -33.43 -5.85
CA ARG A 3 2.70 -32.53 -6.54
C ARG A 3 2.52 -31.17 -5.83
N ARG A 4 2.51 -31.16 -4.48
CA ARG A 4 2.42 -29.91 -3.68
C ARG A 4 3.69 -29.08 -3.76
N LEU A 5 4.85 -29.73 -3.76
CA LEU A 5 6.15 -29.09 -4.00
C LEU A 5 6.23 -28.49 -5.40
N ARG A 6 5.72 -29.20 -6.42
CA ARG A 6 5.65 -28.69 -7.80
C ARG A 6 4.76 -27.44 -7.89
N SER A 7 3.58 -27.46 -7.27
CA SER A 7 2.68 -26.30 -7.22
C SER A 7 3.31 -25.09 -6.51
N LEU A 8 3.98 -25.32 -5.37
CA LEU A 8 4.70 -24.28 -4.64
C LEU A 8 5.85 -23.68 -5.45
N HIS A 9 6.61 -24.53 -6.14
CA HIS A 9 7.71 -24.11 -7.01
C HIS A 9 7.21 -23.29 -8.20
N VAL A 10 6.12 -23.71 -8.86
CA VAL A 10 5.49 -22.93 -9.94
C VAL A 10 5.07 -21.55 -9.43
N ARG A 11 4.42 -21.47 -8.27
CA ARG A 11 4.02 -20.19 -7.66
C ARG A 11 5.20 -19.31 -7.29
N TYR A 12 6.28 -19.90 -6.77
CA TYR A 12 7.53 -19.19 -6.47
C TYR A 12 8.15 -18.62 -7.73
N LEU A 13 8.24 -19.41 -8.81
CA LEU A 13 8.73 -18.92 -10.10
C LEU A 13 7.84 -17.82 -10.66
N THR A 14 6.52 -17.97 -10.65
CA THR A 14 5.59 -16.91 -11.07
C THR A 14 5.83 -15.61 -10.32
N THR A 15 6.18 -15.66 -9.03
CA THR A 15 6.37 -14.47 -8.19
C THR A 15 7.74 -13.81 -8.39
N HIS A 16 8.80 -14.61 -8.52
CA HIS A 16 10.20 -14.14 -8.52
C HIS A 16 10.84 -14.04 -9.90
N MET A 17 10.16 -14.52 -10.93
CA MET A 17 10.64 -14.41 -12.30
C MET A 17 10.41 -12.99 -12.79
N ASP A 18 11.53 -12.31 -13.04
CA ASP A 18 11.58 -10.98 -13.61
C ASP A 18 12.72 -10.95 -14.63
N VAL A 19 12.36 -10.97 -15.91
CA VAL A 19 13.31 -11.07 -17.02
C VAL A 19 12.95 -10.02 -18.06
N THR A 20 13.83 -9.04 -18.24
CA THR A 20 13.77 -8.15 -19.40
C THR A 20 14.41 -8.85 -20.60
N LEU A 21 13.67 -8.88 -21.69
CA LEU A 21 14.05 -9.45 -22.97
C LEU A 21 14.40 -8.30 -23.93
N PRO A 22 15.25 -8.54 -24.94
CA PRO A 22 15.60 -7.51 -25.90
C PRO A 22 14.37 -7.04 -26.68
N GLY A 23 14.26 -5.73 -26.87
CA GLY A 23 13.31 -5.12 -27.80
C GLY A 23 13.62 -5.46 -29.26
N GLN A 24 12.69 -5.19 -30.15
CA GLN A 24 12.88 -5.40 -31.60
C GLN A 24 12.04 -4.43 -32.43
N PRO A 25 12.52 -4.06 -33.65
CA PRO A 25 11.77 -3.19 -34.54
C PRO A 25 10.54 -3.88 -35.12
N ILE A 26 9.50 -3.08 -35.39
CA ILE A 26 8.32 -3.47 -36.16
C ILE A 26 8.56 -2.96 -37.58
N VAL A 27 8.73 -3.87 -38.52
CA VAL A 27 9.03 -3.55 -39.92
C VAL A 27 7.88 -3.96 -40.84
N ASP A 28 7.62 -3.15 -41.87
CA ASP A 28 6.66 -3.50 -42.91
C ASP A 28 7.26 -4.45 -43.97
N GLN A 29 6.48 -4.82 -44.98
CA GLN A 29 6.91 -5.67 -46.09
C GLN A 29 8.07 -5.07 -46.93
N ALA A 30 8.26 -3.76 -46.91
CA ALA A 30 9.36 -3.10 -47.60
C ALA A 30 10.63 -3.00 -46.74
N GLY A 31 10.59 -3.48 -45.50
CA GLY A 31 11.69 -3.40 -44.53
C GLY A 31 11.79 -2.04 -43.84
N GLN A 32 10.79 -1.15 -44.00
CA GLN A 32 10.76 0.14 -43.32
C GLN A 32 10.29 -0.05 -41.88
N THR A 33 10.96 0.63 -40.94
CA THR A 33 10.58 0.60 -39.52
C THR A 33 9.34 1.46 -39.32
N VAL A 34 8.24 0.81 -38.93
CA VAL A 34 6.92 1.43 -38.66
C VAL A 34 6.55 1.39 -37.18
N GLY A 35 7.46 0.91 -36.33
CA GLY A 35 7.32 0.89 -34.87
C GLY A 35 8.52 0.25 -34.19
N TYR A 36 8.55 0.30 -32.86
CA TYR A 36 9.57 -0.35 -32.06
C TYR A 36 8.98 -0.89 -30.76
N ILE A 37 9.41 -2.09 -30.35
CA ILE A 37 9.11 -2.66 -29.03
C ILE A 37 10.22 -2.22 -28.07
N ASP A 38 9.93 -1.26 -27.21
CA ASP A 38 10.89 -0.68 -26.25
C ASP A 38 11.12 -1.59 -25.05
N VAL A 39 10.05 -2.21 -24.55
CA VAL A 39 10.10 -3.07 -23.36
C VAL A 39 9.40 -4.38 -23.69
N MET A 40 10.14 -5.47 -23.52
CA MET A 40 9.58 -6.82 -23.46
C MET A 40 10.01 -7.43 -22.13
N ARG A 41 9.10 -7.58 -21.17
CA ARG A 41 9.43 -8.02 -19.81
C ARG A 41 8.51 -9.16 -19.37
N LEU A 42 9.10 -10.24 -18.88
CA LEU A 42 8.39 -11.33 -18.25
C LEU A 42 8.44 -11.14 -16.73
N CYS A 43 7.35 -10.69 -16.14
CA CYS A 43 7.25 -10.48 -14.70
C CYS A 43 5.89 -10.95 -14.16
N GLN A 44 5.88 -11.49 -12.93
CA GLN A 44 4.64 -11.93 -12.25
C GLN A 44 3.77 -12.92 -13.05
N GLY A 45 4.40 -13.75 -13.90
CA GLY A 45 3.70 -14.70 -14.79
C GLY A 45 3.02 -14.06 -15.99
N ARG A 46 3.43 -12.86 -16.40
CA ARG A 46 2.88 -12.13 -17.54
C ARG A 46 3.98 -11.65 -18.47
N LEU A 47 3.67 -11.61 -19.75
CA LEU A 47 4.48 -10.97 -20.76
C LEU A 47 3.96 -9.56 -20.97
N HIS A 48 4.79 -8.58 -20.63
CA HIS A 48 4.57 -7.16 -20.83
C HIS A 48 5.32 -6.74 -22.09
N VAL A 49 4.60 -6.16 -23.06
CA VAL A 49 5.13 -5.70 -24.33
C VAL A 49 4.66 -4.27 -24.54
N SER A 50 5.57 -3.31 -24.45
CA SER A 50 5.26 -1.90 -24.71
C SER A 50 6.24 -1.28 -25.68
N GLY A 51 5.76 -0.29 -26.42
CA GLY A 51 6.52 0.34 -27.48
C GLY A 51 5.70 1.42 -28.18
N TRP A 52 6.04 1.68 -29.43
CA TRP A 52 5.27 2.57 -30.31
C TRP A 52 5.10 1.94 -31.69
N ALA A 53 4.00 2.24 -32.38
CA ALA A 53 3.75 1.74 -33.73
C ALA A 53 2.75 2.61 -34.51
N LEU A 54 3.00 2.74 -35.81
CA LEU A 54 2.11 3.33 -36.80
C LEU A 54 1.10 2.28 -37.30
N ALA A 55 0.18 1.91 -36.42
CA ALA A 55 -0.84 0.91 -36.68
C ALA A 55 -2.25 1.44 -36.40
N GLU A 56 -3.25 0.82 -36.99
CA GLU A 56 -4.64 0.96 -36.54
C GLU A 56 -4.83 0.18 -35.24
N LYS A 57 -4.31 -1.05 -35.21
CA LYS A 57 -4.43 -1.98 -34.09
C LYS A 57 -3.20 -2.87 -33.96
N LEU A 58 -2.83 -3.22 -32.73
CA LEU A 58 -1.84 -4.24 -32.43
C LEU A 58 -2.50 -5.35 -31.62
N ARG A 59 -2.26 -6.59 -32.01
CA ARG A 59 -2.75 -7.78 -31.33
C ARG A 59 -1.60 -8.68 -30.94
N LEU A 60 -1.39 -8.83 -29.63
CA LEU A 60 -0.47 -9.83 -29.10
C LEU A 60 -1.21 -11.15 -28.98
N VAL A 61 -0.60 -12.25 -29.42
CA VAL A 61 -1.18 -13.60 -29.42
C VAL A 61 -0.18 -14.56 -28.79
N PHE A 62 -0.59 -15.36 -27.80
CA PHE A 62 0.26 -16.36 -27.18
C PHE A 62 -0.55 -17.52 -26.60
N ALA A 63 -0.17 -18.77 -26.95
CA ALA A 63 -0.77 -19.98 -26.38
C ALA A 63 -2.33 -20.01 -26.42
N GLY A 64 -2.92 -19.47 -27.49
CA GLY A 64 -4.38 -19.33 -27.66
C GLY A 64 -4.97 -18.04 -27.10
N THR A 65 -4.28 -17.35 -26.20
CA THR A 65 -4.71 -16.04 -25.65
C THR A 65 -4.34 -14.90 -26.58
N GLU A 66 -5.18 -13.87 -26.67
CA GLU A 66 -4.87 -12.65 -27.43
C GLU A 66 -5.33 -11.38 -26.70
N THR A 67 -4.55 -10.31 -26.81
CA THR A 67 -4.89 -8.96 -26.33
C THR A 67 -4.69 -7.99 -27.48
N GLU A 68 -5.68 -7.13 -27.75
CA GLU A 68 -5.65 -6.12 -28.80
C GLU A 68 -5.68 -4.71 -28.20
N VAL A 69 -4.90 -3.78 -28.75
CA VAL A 69 -4.90 -2.36 -28.37
C VAL A 69 -4.69 -1.47 -29.59
N ALA A 70 -5.31 -0.28 -29.58
CA ALA A 70 -4.97 0.78 -30.52
C ALA A 70 -3.81 1.62 -29.93
N PRO A 71 -2.77 1.96 -30.72
CA PRO A 71 -1.60 2.69 -30.23
C PRO A 71 -1.95 4.17 -30.01
N THR A 72 -2.53 4.45 -28.84
CA THR A 72 -3.10 5.76 -28.49
C THR A 72 -2.38 6.43 -27.32
N LEU A 73 -1.37 5.78 -26.73
CA LEU A 73 -0.61 6.35 -25.62
C LEU A 73 0.31 7.46 -26.11
N ARG A 74 0.43 8.51 -25.29
CA ARG A 74 1.24 9.68 -25.63
C ARG A 74 2.73 9.37 -25.55
N ARG A 75 3.50 9.65 -26.61
CA ARG A 75 4.97 9.47 -26.69
C ARG A 75 5.61 10.67 -27.39
N GLU A 76 5.72 11.77 -26.65
CA GLU A 76 6.30 13.02 -27.15
C GLU A 76 7.76 12.87 -27.62
N ASP A 77 8.52 11.99 -26.95
CA ASP A 77 9.90 11.64 -27.29
C ASP A 77 10.04 11.05 -28.69
N VAL A 78 9.09 10.18 -29.08
CA VAL A 78 9.05 9.54 -30.40
C VAL A 78 8.45 10.48 -31.45
N ALA A 79 7.36 11.18 -31.08
CA ALA A 79 6.66 12.12 -31.95
C ALA A 79 7.59 13.24 -32.45
N SER A 80 8.41 13.78 -31.54
CA SER A 80 9.38 14.83 -31.85
C SER A 80 10.54 14.34 -32.72
N ALA A 81 11.03 13.13 -32.47
CA ALA A 81 12.15 12.55 -33.20
C ALA A 81 11.78 12.11 -34.63
N LEU A 82 10.52 11.75 -34.88
CA LEU A 82 10.06 11.18 -36.16
C LEU A 82 9.04 12.07 -36.90
N GLY A 83 8.67 13.24 -36.35
CA GLY A 83 7.70 14.16 -36.96
C GLY A 83 6.28 13.60 -37.02
N LEU A 84 5.88 12.81 -36.01
CA LEU A 84 4.59 12.11 -35.93
C LEU A 84 3.65 12.76 -34.92
N SER A 85 2.35 12.43 -34.95
CA SER A 85 1.39 12.86 -33.92
C SER A 85 1.69 12.24 -32.56
N ASP A 86 1.37 12.94 -31.46
CA ASP A 86 1.68 12.54 -30.08
C ASP A 86 1.16 11.16 -29.63
N ASN A 87 0.18 10.55 -30.31
CA ASN A 87 -0.48 9.30 -29.91
C ASN A 87 -0.06 8.11 -30.78
N VAL A 88 1.07 7.48 -30.44
CA VAL A 88 1.63 6.32 -31.16
C VAL A 88 2.10 5.20 -30.23
N GLY A 89 2.06 5.40 -28.91
CA GLY A 89 2.49 4.43 -27.93
C GLY A 89 1.46 3.33 -27.68
N PHE A 90 1.92 2.14 -27.32
CA PHE A 90 1.06 1.03 -26.92
C PHE A 90 1.63 0.26 -25.73
N ASN A 91 0.74 -0.43 -25.03
CA ASN A 91 1.07 -1.32 -23.94
C ASN A 91 0.16 -2.56 -24.01
N LEU A 92 0.78 -3.73 -24.15
CA LEU A 92 0.13 -5.03 -24.26
C LEU A 92 0.59 -5.93 -23.10
N LEU A 93 -0.37 -6.62 -22.50
CA LEU A 93 -0.14 -7.53 -21.39
C LEU A 93 -0.88 -8.83 -21.66
N LEU A 94 -0.18 -9.96 -21.54
CA LEU A 94 -0.77 -11.30 -21.65
C LEU A 94 -0.26 -12.24 -20.55
N PRO A 95 -1.07 -13.24 -20.14
CA PRO A 95 -0.60 -14.35 -19.33
C PRO A 95 0.56 -15.07 -20.03
N ALA A 96 1.65 -15.29 -19.31
CA ALA A 96 2.80 -16.03 -19.80
C ALA A 96 3.33 -16.93 -18.68
N THR A 97 2.52 -17.93 -18.34
CA THR A 97 2.90 -18.90 -17.32
C THR A 97 4.08 -19.75 -17.80
N LEU A 98 4.82 -20.32 -16.85
CA LEU A 98 5.93 -21.22 -17.19
C LEU A 98 5.47 -22.41 -18.05
N ASP A 99 4.26 -22.90 -17.84
CA ASP A 99 3.73 -24.03 -18.62
C ASP A 99 3.45 -23.62 -20.07
N MET A 100 2.84 -22.46 -20.28
CA MET A 100 2.64 -21.87 -21.62
C MET A 100 3.98 -21.67 -22.34
N LEU A 101 4.98 -21.13 -21.65
CA LEU A 101 6.32 -20.88 -22.21
C LEU A 101 7.08 -22.15 -22.59
N LEU A 102 6.78 -23.28 -21.95
CA LEU A 102 7.44 -24.56 -22.22
C LEU A 102 6.70 -25.39 -23.28
N ASN A 103 5.37 -25.25 -23.36
CA ASN A 103 4.52 -26.16 -24.13
C ASN A 103 3.84 -25.49 -25.35
N SER A 104 4.00 -24.19 -25.57
CA SER A 104 3.37 -23.45 -26.67
C SER A 104 4.38 -22.82 -27.63
N ALA A 105 3.92 -22.50 -28.84
CA ALA A 105 4.69 -21.71 -29.80
C ALA A 105 4.99 -20.29 -29.25
N PRO A 106 6.07 -19.63 -29.72
CA PRO A 106 6.43 -18.29 -29.26
C PRO A 106 5.27 -17.28 -29.43
N PRO A 107 5.17 -16.26 -28.56
CA PRO A 107 4.19 -15.19 -28.74
C PRO A 107 4.35 -14.51 -30.10
N GLY A 108 3.24 -14.21 -30.75
CA GLY A 108 3.19 -13.44 -31.99
C GLY A 108 2.58 -12.06 -31.76
N LEU A 109 3.12 -11.03 -32.40
CA LEU A 109 2.52 -9.71 -32.48
C LEU A 109 2.00 -9.49 -33.91
N VAL A 110 0.69 -9.40 -34.05
CA VAL A 110 0.00 -9.10 -35.30
C VAL A 110 -0.29 -7.60 -35.32
N VAL A 111 0.13 -6.91 -36.39
CA VAL A 111 -0.05 -5.47 -36.52
C VAL A 111 -0.94 -5.17 -37.71
N THR A 112 -2.06 -4.51 -37.47
CA THR A 112 -2.97 -4.05 -38.53
C THR A 112 -2.55 -2.65 -38.95
N PRO A 113 -2.05 -2.46 -40.18
CA PRO A 113 -1.59 -1.15 -40.65
C PRO A 113 -2.76 -0.18 -40.82
N ARG A 114 -2.48 1.13 -40.76
CA ARG A 114 -3.49 2.15 -41.08
C ARG A 114 -3.89 2.09 -42.56
N PRO A 115 -5.09 2.58 -42.94
CA PRO A 115 -5.49 2.68 -44.35
C PRO A 115 -4.41 3.38 -45.19
N GLY A 116 -4.02 2.77 -46.31
CA GLY A 116 -2.98 3.30 -47.21
C GLY A 116 -1.53 2.95 -46.85
N HIS A 117 -1.28 2.19 -45.78
CA HIS A 117 0.07 1.73 -45.40
C HIS A 117 0.31 0.26 -45.77
N ALA A 118 1.58 -0.11 -45.97
CA ALA A 118 1.99 -1.47 -46.35
C ALA A 118 1.62 -2.50 -45.27
N GLN A 119 1.35 -3.74 -45.69
CA GLN A 119 1.08 -4.84 -44.75
C GLN A 119 2.31 -5.17 -43.91
N ILE A 120 2.06 -5.58 -42.66
CA ILE A 120 3.08 -5.97 -41.69
C ILE A 120 2.93 -7.46 -41.43
N HIS A 121 4.02 -8.22 -41.55
CA HIS A 121 4.00 -9.66 -41.24
C HIS A 121 3.87 -9.88 -39.72
N PRO A 122 3.18 -10.95 -39.28
CA PRO A 122 3.16 -11.33 -37.86
C PRO A 122 4.58 -11.47 -37.32
N ILE A 123 4.87 -10.77 -36.23
CA ILE A 123 6.20 -10.72 -35.62
C ILE A 123 6.27 -11.79 -34.55
N SER A 124 7.20 -12.73 -34.68
CA SER A 124 7.48 -13.69 -33.60
C SER A 124 8.32 -13.01 -32.50
N LEU A 125 7.87 -13.10 -31.26
CA LEU A 125 8.56 -12.57 -30.09
C LEU A 125 9.41 -13.69 -29.46
N PRO A 126 10.74 -13.60 -29.48
CA PRO A 126 11.61 -14.65 -28.96
C PRO A 126 11.64 -14.64 -27.43
N VAL A 127 10.64 -15.23 -26.79
CA VAL A 127 10.60 -15.42 -25.33
C VAL A 127 11.36 -16.68 -24.95
N ARG A 128 12.71 -16.61 -24.95
CA ARG A 128 13.56 -17.67 -24.42
C ARG A 128 13.91 -17.38 -22.97
N LEU A 129 13.44 -18.24 -22.06
CA LEU A 129 13.88 -18.23 -20.66
C LEU A 129 15.38 -18.59 -20.60
N PRO A 130 16.28 -17.69 -20.18
CA PRO A 130 17.70 -18.03 -20.14
C PRO A 130 17.96 -19.08 -19.05
N LEU A 131 18.85 -20.04 -19.32
CA LEU A 131 19.15 -21.16 -18.40
C LEU A 131 19.71 -20.67 -17.05
N ARG A 132 20.49 -19.57 -17.05
CA ARG A 132 21.16 -19.01 -15.86
C ARG A 132 20.17 -18.45 -14.81
N PRO A 133 19.20 -17.56 -15.15
CA PRO A 133 18.12 -17.14 -14.25
C PRO A 133 17.32 -18.30 -13.67
N ARG A 134 17.01 -19.34 -14.48
CA ARG A 134 16.24 -20.51 -14.02
C ARG A 134 17.01 -21.34 -12.98
N ALA A 135 18.30 -21.60 -13.21
CA ALA A 135 19.15 -22.29 -12.25
C ALA A 135 19.31 -21.48 -10.95
N ARG A 136 19.47 -20.15 -11.05
CA ARG A 136 19.55 -19.25 -9.89
C ARG A 136 18.24 -19.22 -9.09
N LEU A 137 17.09 -19.19 -9.76
CA LEU A 137 15.78 -19.24 -9.12
C LEU A 137 15.52 -20.60 -8.44
N MET A 138 15.98 -21.70 -9.04
CA MET A 138 15.91 -23.02 -8.40
C MET A 138 16.78 -23.10 -7.14
N ALA A 139 18.02 -22.62 -7.20
CA ALA A 139 18.91 -22.60 -6.05
C ALA A 139 18.35 -21.73 -4.90
N THR A 140 17.80 -20.55 -5.23
CA THR A 140 17.14 -19.68 -4.23
C THR A 140 15.86 -20.30 -3.68
N PHE A 141 15.03 -20.94 -4.51
CA PHE A 141 13.85 -21.68 -4.06
C PHE A 141 14.21 -22.77 -3.04
N LEU A 142 15.21 -23.61 -3.33
CA LEU A 142 15.64 -24.67 -2.42
C LEU A 142 16.13 -24.10 -1.08
N ARG A 143 16.94 -23.03 -1.11
CA ARG A 143 17.41 -22.33 0.10
C ARG A 143 16.26 -21.74 0.92
N ASP A 144 15.29 -21.12 0.26
CA ASP A 144 14.19 -20.44 0.95
C ASP A 144 13.18 -21.46 1.52
N VAL A 145 13.00 -22.61 0.85
CA VAL A 145 12.23 -23.76 1.37
C VAL A 145 12.91 -24.40 2.58
N THR A 146 14.23 -24.61 2.55
CA THR A 146 14.95 -25.16 3.72
C THR A 146 14.90 -24.20 4.90
N ALA A 147 15.04 -22.89 4.66
CA ALA A 147 14.85 -21.86 5.69
C ALA A 147 13.41 -21.84 6.26
N ALA A 148 12.41 -22.24 5.45
CA ALA A 148 11.01 -22.33 5.85
C ALA A 148 10.64 -23.66 6.54
N ALA A 149 11.51 -24.67 6.56
CA ALA A 149 11.20 -26.00 7.06
C ALA A 149 10.63 -26.03 8.50
N PRO A 150 11.14 -25.25 9.48
CA PRO A 150 10.55 -25.21 10.83
C PRO A 150 9.11 -24.69 10.84
N ALA A 151 8.81 -23.69 9.99
CA ALA A 151 7.46 -23.17 9.86
C ALA A 151 6.53 -24.14 9.11
N ILE A 152 7.04 -24.87 8.11
CA ILE A 152 6.29 -25.92 7.42
C ILE A 152 5.91 -27.03 8.42
N ALA A 153 6.86 -27.48 9.25
CA ALA A 153 6.61 -28.48 10.28
C ALA A 153 5.59 -27.98 11.32
N GLY A 154 5.75 -26.75 11.81
CA GLY A 154 4.79 -26.12 12.73
C GLY A 154 3.37 -26.03 12.16
N TRP A 155 3.23 -25.69 10.86
CA TRP A 155 1.94 -25.70 10.16
C TRP A 155 1.34 -27.10 10.11
N MET A 156 2.13 -28.11 9.74
CA MET A 156 1.67 -29.50 9.64
C MET A 156 1.20 -30.06 10.99
N LEU A 157 1.83 -29.65 12.10
CA LEU A 157 1.52 -30.14 13.43
C LEU A 157 0.34 -29.43 14.09
N THR A 158 0.18 -28.13 13.84
CA THR A 158 -0.75 -27.29 14.62
C THR A 158 -1.90 -26.70 13.80
N ALA A 159 -1.81 -26.75 12.47
CA ALA A 159 -2.69 -26.02 11.54
C ALA A 159 -2.81 -24.51 11.87
N ASN A 160 -1.83 -23.93 12.58
CA ASN A 160 -1.86 -22.52 12.98
C ASN A 160 -1.52 -21.61 11.78
N PRO A 161 -2.41 -20.69 11.36
CA PRO A 161 -2.23 -19.80 10.22
C PRO A 161 -0.93 -18.97 10.24
N VAL A 162 -0.39 -18.67 11.43
CA VAL A 162 0.88 -17.93 11.60
C VAL A 162 2.04 -18.65 10.91
N PHE A 163 2.10 -19.98 11.00
CA PHE A 163 3.14 -20.76 10.33
C PHE A 163 3.03 -20.71 8.81
N ARG A 164 1.80 -20.78 8.28
CA ARG A 164 1.55 -20.63 6.84
C ARG A 164 2.04 -19.28 6.30
N LYS A 165 1.88 -18.21 7.08
CA LYS A 165 2.40 -16.88 6.73
C LYS A 165 3.91 -16.79 6.83
N ARG A 166 4.53 -17.37 7.87
CA ARG A 166 5.99 -17.47 7.99
C ARG A 166 6.62 -18.21 6.79
N VAL A 167 5.92 -19.21 6.25
CA VAL A 167 6.32 -19.88 5.00
C VAL A 167 6.21 -18.94 3.81
N LYS A 168 5.07 -18.26 3.61
CA LYS A 168 4.92 -17.27 2.52
C LYS A 168 5.96 -16.16 2.57
N ALA A 169 6.23 -15.60 3.75
CA ALA A 169 7.21 -14.55 3.97
C ALA A 169 8.64 -15.01 3.67
N ARG A 170 9.04 -16.20 4.15
CA ARG A 170 10.36 -16.78 3.84
C ARG A 170 10.53 -17.10 2.37
N LEU A 171 9.48 -17.56 1.72
CA LEU A 171 9.43 -17.80 0.27
C LEU A 171 9.19 -16.53 -0.54
N ARG A 172 9.05 -15.37 0.13
CA ARG A 172 8.81 -14.05 -0.48
C ARG A 172 7.67 -14.05 -1.49
N LEU A 173 6.62 -14.82 -1.20
CA LEU A 173 5.45 -14.95 -2.07
C LEU A 173 4.51 -13.73 -1.98
N ASP A 174 4.76 -12.86 -1.01
CA ASP A 174 4.12 -11.56 -0.83
C ASP A 174 5.19 -10.47 -1.05
N PRO A 175 4.89 -9.35 -1.73
CA PRO A 175 5.86 -8.27 -1.93
C PRO A 175 6.33 -7.72 -0.56
N PRO A 176 7.64 -7.50 -0.35
CA PRO A 176 8.13 -6.92 0.89
C PRO A 176 7.62 -5.49 1.03
N GLN A 177 6.73 -5.27 2.00
CA GLN A 177 6.41 -3.93 2.49
C GLN A 177 7.53 -3.55 3.48
N PRO A 178 8.27 -2.44 3.28
CA PRO A 178 9.18 -1.94 4.30
C PRO A 178 8.33 -1.65 5.54
N SER A 179 8.54 -2.43 6.59
CA SER A 179 7.83 -2.32 7.86
C SER A 179 8.85 -2.38 8.98
N GLY A 180 8.72 -1.47 9.94
CA GLY A 180 9.57 -1.43 11.13
C GLY A 180 8.78 -1.65 12.41
N MET A 181 9.49 -1.85 13.52
CA MET A 181 8.87 -1.95 14.83
C MET A 181 8.46 -0.57 15.33
N ILE A 182 7.29 -0.49 15.96
CA ILE A 182 6.88 0.69 16.72
C ILE A 182 7.78 0.79 17.95
N ASP A 183 8.52 1.89 18.03
CA ASP A 183 9.45 2.20 19.11
C ASP A 183 8.72 3.01 20.19
N PRO A 184 8.52 2.45 21.40
CA PRO A 184 7.77 3.13 22.45
C PRO A 184 8.38 4.47 22.89
N ARG A 185 9.67 4.72 22.60
CA ARG A 185 10.35 5.98 22.93
C ARG A 185 9.84 7.17 22.13
N PHE A 186 9.23 6.93 20.97
CA PHE A 186 8.67 7.96 20.09
C PHE A 186 7.13 7.97 20.12
N LEU A 187 6.52 7.46 21.19
CA LEU A 187 5.08 7.60 21.41
C LEU A 187 4.76 8.93 22.11
N PRO A 188 3.59 9.53 21.85
CA PRO A 188 3.18 10.76 22.53
C PRO A 188 3.10 10.54 24.05
N GLY A 189 3.93 11.27 24.79
CA GLY A 189 3.92 11.32 26.24
C GLY A 189 3.51 12.69 26.77
N THR A 190 3.91 12.97 28.02
CA THR A 190 3.83 14.32 28.57
C THR A 190 4.91 15.18 27.90
N PRO A 191 4.58 16.38 27.36
CA PRO A 191 5.61 17.27 26.81
C PRO A 191 6.71 17.51 27.83
N ALA A 192 7.97 17.49 27.40
CA ALA A 192 9.06 17.95 28.25
C ALA A 192 8.78 19.39 28.70
N ARG A 193 8.89 19.63 30.02
CA ARG A 193 8.79 21.00 30.53
C ARG A 193 9.94 21.84 29.94
N PRO A 194 9.68 23.12 29.59
CA PRO A 194 10.75 24.06 29.34
C PRO A 194 11.71 24.03 30.53
N ASP A 195 13.01 23.95 30.26
CA ASP A 195 14.02 24.03 31.31
C ASP A 195 14.40 25.50 31.47
N PRO A 196 13.93 26.20 32.53
CA PRO A 196 14.23 27.61 32.70
C PRO A 196 15.73 27.87 32.88
N ASP A 197 16.50 26.87 33.33
CA ASP A 197 17.93 26.99 33.57
C ASP A 197 18.77 26.73 32.30
N PHE A 198 18.14 26.22 31.22
CA PHE A 198 18.76 26.02 29.92
C PHE A 198 18.38 27.14 28.95
N ALA A 199 19.07 28.27 29.09
CA ALA A 199 18.87 29.48 28.29
C ALA A 199 20.11 29.87 27.45
N PRO A 200 20.63 28.99 26.57
CA PRO A 200 21.76 29.36 25.72
C PRO A 200 21.35 30.47 24.74
N HIS A 201 22.28 31.37 24.44
CA HIS A 201 22.08 32.36 23.38
C HIS A 201 22.13 31.68 22.00
N VAL A 202 21.20 32.01 21.10
CA VAL A 202 21.14 31.44 19.74
C VAL A 202 21.34 32.52 18.68
N ASP A 203 22.26 32.28 17.75
CA ASP A 203 22.41 33.10 16.54
C ASP A 203 21.56 32.51 15.42
N ILE A 204 20.72 33.31 14.77
CA ILE A 204 19.90 32.89 13.63
C ILE A 204 20.46 33.57 12.38
N VAL A 205 20.83 32.77 11.37
CA VAL A 205 21.27 33.24 10.06
C VAL A 205 20.13 33.02 9.08
N LEU A 206 19.58 34.11 8.53
CA LEU A 206 18.38 34.08 7.68
C LEU A 206 18.65 34.81 6.36
N PRO A 207 19.00 34.08 5.28
CA PRO A 207 19.11 34.67 3.95
C PRO A 207 17.74 34.92 3.31
N VAL A 208 17.61 36.04 2.62
CA VAL A 208 16.38 36.50 1.97
C VAL A 208 16.64 36.83 0.51
N TYR A 209 15.88 36.19 -0.38
CA TYR A 209 15.78 36.55 -1.78
C TYR A 209 14.32 36.40 -2.24
N ASN A 210 13.62 37.51 -2.41
CA ASN A 210 12.19 37.58 -2.77
C ASN A 210 11.23 36.95 -1.73
N ALA A 211 10.09 36.39 -2.17
CA ALA A 211 9.06 35.74 -1.36
C ALA A 211 8.47 36.61 -0.23
N PHE A 212 8.15 37.87 -0.55
CA PHE A 212 7.71 38.89 0.40
C PHE A 212 6.62 38.43 1.39
N ASP A 213 5.58 37.75 0.92
CA ASP A 213 4.45 37.36 1.78
C ASP A 213 4.84 36.29 2.81
N LEU A 214 5.66 35.32 2.41
CA LEU A 214 6.17 34.26 3.30
C LEU A 214 7.20 34.81 4.28
N LEU A 215 8.06 35.73 3.82
CA LEU A 215 9.07 36.40 4.63
C LEU A 215 8.44 37.12 5.82
N ARG A 216 7.30 37.80 5.62
CA ARG A 216 6.58 38.50 6.70
C ARG A 216 6.14 37.52 7.79
N ASP A 217 5.55 36.40 7.39
CA ASP A 217 5.09 35.37 8.33
C ASP A 217 6.27 34.69 9.05
N CYS A 218 7.38 34.45 8.34
CA CYS A 218 8.59 33.88 8.91
C CYS A 218 9.19 34.79 10.00
N LEU A 219 9.42 36.07 9.70
CA LEU A 219 10.00 37.04 10.64
C LEU A 219 9.08 37.27 11.85
N ASP A 220 7.77 37.33 11.63
CA ASP A 220 6.79 37.45 12.70
C ASP A 220 6.83 36.25 13.67
N ARG A 221 6.97 35.04 13.15
CA ARG A 221 7.14 33.84 13.96
C ARG A 221 8.47 33.80 14.68
N VAL A 222 9.58 34.19 14.03
CA VAL A 222 10.88 34.29 14.71
C VAL A 222 10.78 35.22 15.91
N GLU A 223 10.17 36.38 15.75
CA GLU A 223 10.00 37.36 16.84
C GLU A 223 9.11 36.82 17.98
N ARG A 224 7.98 36.18 17.65
CA ARG A 224 6.99 35.74 18.66
C ARG A 224 7.29 34.40 19.31
N HIS A 225 7.91 33.48 18.59
CA HIS A 225 7.99 32.06 18.97
C HIS A 225 9.37 31.62 19.47
N THR A 226 10.40 32.44 19.30
CA THR A 226 11.75 32.15 19.80
C THR A 226 11.82 32.39 21.31
N ASP A 227 12.02 31.31 22.06
CA ASP A 227 11.90 31.23 23.51
C ASP A 227 13.23 31.33 24.28
N LEU A 228 14.31 31.65 23.59
CA LEU A 228 15.67 31.81 24.12
C LEU A 228 16.19 33.22 23.89
N PRO A 229 17.26 33.67 24.56
CA PRO A 229 18.01 34.84 24.11
C PRO A 229 18.52 34.61 22.68
N TRP A 230 18.27 35.55 21.77
CA TRP A 230 18.61 35.37 20.35
C TRP A 230 19.14 36.64 19.69
N ARG A 231 19.95 36.44 18.64
CA ARG A 231 20.39 37.45 17.67
C ARG A 231 20.05 36.96 16.27
N LEU A 232 19.48 37.84 15.43
CA LEU A 232 19.18 37.53 14.04
C LEU A 232 20.14 38.28 13.11
N ILE A 233 20.86 37.53 12.29
CA ILE A 233 21.69 38.03 11.19
C ILE A 233 20.89 37.80 9.92
N LEU A 234 20.27 38.88 9.46
CA LEU A 234 19.35 38.91 8.33
C LEU A 234 20.13 39.34 7.08
N ILE A 235 20.15 38.50 6.04
CA ILE A 235 20.93 38.78 4.82
C ILE A 235 19.98 39.06 3.67
N GLU A 236 19.91 40.31 3.22
CA GLU A 236 19.19 40.68 2.00
C GLU A 236 20.09 40.42 0.79
N ASP A 237 19.74 39.44 -0.05
CA ASP A 237 20.57 38.94 -1.14
C ASP A 237 20.19 39.52 -2.51
N GLY A 238 20.00 40.84 -2.61
CA GLY A 238 19.73 41.50 -3.89
C GLY A 238 18.39 41.09 -4.51
N SER A 239 17.33 41.03 -3.70
CA SER A 239 15.96 40.70 -4.12
C SER A 239 15.48 41.59 -5.25
N THR A 240 14.81 40.98 -6.23
CA THR A 240 14.22 41.67 -7.38
C THR A 240 12.83 42.23 -7.07
N ASP A 241 12.14 41.70 -6.05
CA ASP A 241 10.91 42.28 -5.53
C ASP A 241 11.23 43.58 -4.77
N ALA A 242 10.83 44.71 -5.35
CA ALA A 242 11.09 46.05 -4.83
C ALA A 242 10.53 46.29 -3.41
N ARG A 243 9.61 45.45 -2.92
CA ARG A 243 9.02 45.55 -1.58
C ARG A 243 9.94 45.00 -0.49
N VAL A 244 10.82 44.05 -0.80
CA VAL A 244 11.59 43.28 0.20
C VAL A 244 12.60 44.16 0.93
N ARG A 245 13.49 44.85 0.22
CA ARG A 245 14.56 45.62 0.83
C ARG A 245 14.06 46.76 1.74
N PRO A 246 13.10 47.61 1.31
CA PRO A 246 12.53 48.62 2.20
C PRO A 246 11.91 48.01 3.46
N PHE A 247 11.13 46.94 3.29
CA PHE A 247 10.51 46.25 4.41
C PHE A 247 11.53 45.69 5.40
N LEU A 248 12.63 45.09 4.95
CA LEU A 248 13.65 44.56 5.85
C LEU A 248 14.39 45.66 6.62
N ARG A 249 14.64 46.82 5.98
CA ARG A 249 15.20 47.99 6.67
C ARG A 249 14.26 48.50 7.75
N ASP A 250 12.98 48.64 7.44
CA ASP A 250 11.96 49.08 8.38
C ASP A 250 11.74 48.06 9.51
N TRP A 251 11.77 46.76 9.19
CA TRP A 251 11.63 45.70 10.17
C TRP A 251 12.88 45.58 11.07
N ALA A 252 14.08 45.77 10.55
CA ALA A 252 15.30 45.76 11.37
C ALA A 252 15.45 47.04 12.22
N ALA A 253 14.88 48.17 11.76
CA ALA A 253 14.95 49.43 12.48
C ALA A 253 14.36 49.31 13.90
N GLY A 254 15.12 49.78 14.90
CA GLY A 254 14.73 49.77 16.31
C GLY A 254 14.86 48.41 17.02
N ARG A 255 15.52 47.41 16.40
CA ARG A 255 15.76 46.10 17.02
C ARG A 255 17.26 45.84 17.21
N ASP A 256 17.77 46.08 18.42
CA ASP A 256 19.20 45.91 18.76
C ASP A 256 19.71 44.46 18.59
N ARG A 257 18.80 43.48 18.58
CA ARG A 257 19.10 42.05 18.37
C ARG A 257 19.12 41.63 16.90
N VAL A 258 18.87 42.54 15.96
CA VAL A 258 18.81 42.26 14.53
C VAL A 258 19.92 43.01 13.82
N GLU A 259 20.68 42.28 13.01
CA GLU A 259 21.70 42.85 12.13
C GLU A 259 21.34 42.56 10.67
N LEU A 260 21.09 43.63 9.91
CA LEU A 260 20.78 43.54 8.48
C LEU A 260 22.06 43.68 7.65
N LEU A 261 22.40 42.62 6.92
CA LEU A 261 23.48 42.59 5.94
C LEU A 261 22.89 42.70 4.53
N GLU A 262 23.16 43.80 3.85
CA GLU A 262 22.68 43.99 2.48
C GLU A 262 23.77 43.60 1.46
N ASN A 263 23.44 42.73 0.51
CA ASN A 263 24.26 42.48 -0.66
C ASN A 263 23.90 43.48 -1.77
N PRO A 264 24.89 43.97 -2.54
CA PRO A 264 24.63 44.87 -3.67
C PRO A 264 23.99 44.16 -4.87
N GLN A 265 24.21 42.86 -5.01
CA GLN A 265 23.66 41.99 -6.05
C GLN A 265 23.41 40.60 -5.45
N ASN A 266 22.60 39.78 -6.12
CA ASN A 266 22.38 38.39 -5.72
C ASN A 266 23.70 37.59 -5.78
N MET A 267 24.23 37.23 -4.60
CA MET A 267 25.46 36.46 -4.41
C MET A 267 25.21 34.94 -4.40
N GLY A 268 23.95 34.54 -4.37
CA GLY A 268 23.51 33.17 -4.24
C GLY A 268 23.46 32.70 -2.78
N PHE A 269 22.60 31.71 -2.54
CA PHE A 269 22.31 31.17 -1.21
C PHE A 269 23.57 30.87 -0.39
N ILE A 270 24.52 30.12 -0.96
CA ILE A 270 25.73 29.66 -0.26
C ILE A 270 26.59 30.84 0.20
N SER A 271 26.85 31.80 -0.69
CA SER A 271 27.68 32.98 -0.39
C SER A 271 27.03 33.85 0.69
N SER A 272 25.72 34.04 0.62
CA SER A 272 24.94 34.81 1.60
C SER A 272 24.92 34.14 2.97
N VAL A 273 24.75 32.82 2.99
CA VAL A 273 24.84 32.02 4.23
C VAL A 273 26.26 32.10 4.81
N ASN A 274 27.31 31.92 4.01
CA ASN A 274 28.70 32.03 4.50
C ASN A 274 29.00 33.40 5.10
N ARG A 275 28.53 34.50 4.47
CA ARG A 275 28.63 35.85 5.05
C ARG A 275 27.94 35.94 6.40
N GLY A 276 26.75 35.35 6.53
CA GLY A 276 26.00 35.28 7.78
C GLY A 276 26.70 34.43 8.86
N LEU A 277 27.22 33.26 8.50
CA LEU A 277 27.97 32.37 9.40
C LEU A 277 29.26 33.03 9.90
N ALA A 278 30.03 33.68 9.01
CA ALA A 278 31.22 34.44 9.38
C ALA A 278 30.87 35.56 10.38
N ARG A 279 29.75 36.26 10.14
CA ARG A 279 29.29 37.31 11.05
C ARG A 279 28.81 36.75 12.39
N ALA A 280 28.14 35.59 12.39
CA ALA A 280 27.74 34.90 13.61
C ALA A 280 28.96 34.60 14.47
N MET A 281 30.04 34.10 13.85
CA MET A 281 31.31 33.78 14.51
C MET A 281 32.09 35.01 15.01
N GLN A 282 31.71 36.23 14.62
CA GLN A 282 32.33 37.50 15.02
C GLN A 282 31.45 38.23 16.07
N GLY A 283 32.03 38.69 17.18
CA GLY A 283 31.33 39.56 18.13
C GLY A 283 31.92 39.58 19.55
N ASP A 284 31.58 40.62 20.31
CA ASP A 284 32.05 40.85 21.70
C ASP A 284 31.13 40.21 22.76
N GLN A 285 29.98 39.66 22.35
CA GLN A 285 29.04 38.99 23.25
C GLN A 285 29.56 37.59 23.65
N PRO A 286 29.28 37.09 24.86
CA PRO A 286 29.60 35.71 25.27
C PRO A 286 28.83 34.71 24.38
N GLN A 287 29.49 34.22 23.34
CA GLN A 287 28.89 33.37 22.31
C GLN A 287 28.86 31.90 22.78
N THR A 288 27.83 31.53 23.55
CA THR A 288 27.77 30.22 24.24
C THR A 288 26.90 29.17 23.57
N GLY A 289 26.03 29.51 22.62
CA GLY A 289 25.10 28.57 21.99
C GLY A 289 25.29 28.35 20.49
N PRO A 290 24.49 27.45 19.89
CA PRO A 290 24.57 27.10 18.46
C PRO A 290 24.16 28.22 17.51
N VAL A 291 24.53 28.07 16.23
CA VAL A 291 24.07 28.94 15.14
C VAL A 291 22.99 28.18 14.36
N VAL A 292 21.84 28.80 14.09
CA VAL A 292 20.74 28.22 13.34
C VAL A 292 20.71 28.82 11.94
N LEU A 293 20.83 27.96 10.93
CA LEU A 293 20.46 28.32 9.56
C LEU A 293 18.94 28.19 9.42
N LEU A 294 18.26 29.25 9.00
CA LEU A 294 16.81 29.30 8.84
C LEU A 294 16.45 29.94 7.49
N ASN A 295 15.68 29.26 6.67
CA ASN A 295 15.16 29.84 5.43
C ASN A 295 14.03 30.85 5.71
N SER A 296 13.86 31.80 4.80
CA SER A 296 12.81 32.83 4.86
C SER A 296 11.37 32.31 4.65
N ASP A 297 11.21 31.03 4.38
CA ASP A 297 9.94 30.31 4.20
C ASP A 297 9.74 29.19 5.24
N ALA A 298 10.59 29.13 6.27
CA ALA A 298 10.44 28.21 7.40
C ALA A 298 9.59 28.85 8.51
N LEU A 299 8.44 28.24 8.82
CA LEU A 299 7.46 28.72 9.79
C LEU A 299 7.64 28.01 11.12
N VAL A 300 8.49 28.60 11.98
CA VAL A 300 8.82 28.04 13.29
C VAL A 300 7.61 28.07 14.26
N PRO A 301 7.34 26.98 15.01
CA PRO A 301 6.25 26.93 15.99
C PRO A 301 6.64 27.53 17.35
N PRO A 302 5.69 27.79 18.27
CA PRO A 302 6.00 28.27 19.62
C PRO A 302 7.00 27.37 20.39
N GLY A 303 8.04 27.97 20.96
CA GLY A 303 9.04 27.26 21.76
C GLY A 303 9.94 26.33 20.95
N TRP A 304 10.25 26.72 19.71
CA TRP A 304 11.06 25.91 18.80
C TRP A 304 12.54 25.93 19.15
N ALA A 305 13.07 27.10 19.57
CA ALA A 305 14.51 27.32 19.67
C ALA A 305 15.10 26.49 20.80
N GLN A 306 14.48 26.49 21.98
CA GLN A 306 14.91 25.64 23.08
C GLN A 306 14.91 24.16 22.68
N ARG A 307 13.86 23.68 21.99
CA ARG A 307 13.78 22.29 21.53
C ARG A 307 14.87 21.95 20.51
N LEU A 308 15.15 22.84 19.58
CA LEU A 308 16.15 22.61 18.53
C LEU A 308 17.58 22.56 19.07
N VAL A 309 17.92 23.42 20.03
CA VAL A 309 19.30 23.52 20.54
C VAL A 309 19.57 22.66 21.78
N ARG A 310 18.54 22.12 22.43
CA ARG A 310 18.66 21.24 23.60
C ARG A 310 19.59 20.04 23.39
N PRO A 311 19.62 19.37 22.21
CA PRO A 311 20.53 18.24 22.00
C PRO A 311 22.02 18.59 22.06
N PHE A 312 22.40 19.87 21.99
CA PHE A 312 23.81 20.28 22.17
C PHE A 312 24.25 20.34 23.64
N ARG A 313 23.31 20.23 24.59
CA ARG A 313 23.60 20.31 26.03
C ARG A 313 24.47 19.15 26.48
N GLY A 314 25.72 19.44 26.85
CA GLY A 314 26.67 18.43 27.33
C GLY A 314 27.08 17.39 26.29
N ALA A 315 26.70 17.58 25.02
CA ALA A 315 26.97 16.67 23.93
C ALA A 315 27.80 17.39 22.85
N PRO A 316 29.12 17.56 23.10
CA PRO A 316 29.95 18.32 22.19
C PRO A 316 29.94 17.63 20.81
N ASP A 317 30.02 16.30 20.72
CA ASP A 317 29.97 15.48 19.49
C ASP A 317 28.85 15.83 18.50
N VAL A 318 27.75 16.43 18.94
CA VAL A 318 26.66 16.90 18.08
C VAL A 318 27.12 18.05 17.18
N ALA A 319 27.03 17.83 15.87
CA ALA A 319 27.37 18.77 14.82
C ALA A 319 26.14 19.51 14.29
N THR A 320 25.09 18.78 13.98
CA THR A 320 23.83 19.39 13.54
C THR A 320 22.62 18.74 14.19
N VAL A 321 21.54 19.51 14.30
CA VAL A 321 20.21 19.03 14.67
C VAL A 321 19.23 19.56 13.63
N THR A 322 18.42 18.66 13.05
CA THR A 322 17.40 19.02 12.04
C THR A 322 16.02 18.56 12.51
N PRO A 323 14.99 19.43 12.51
CA PRO A 323 13.63 19.07 12.86
C PRO A 323 12.92 18.29 11.74
N MET A 324 11.78 17.69 12.07
CA MET A 324 10.87 17.14 11.06
C MET A 324 10.19 18.28 10.28
N SER A 325 9.78 18.02 9.04
CA SER A 325 9.07 19.00 8.22
C SER A 325 8.11 18.33 7.23
N ASN A 326 7.28 19.11 6.54
CA ASN A 326 6.53 18.68 5.37
C ASN A 326 7.39 18.65 4.09
N ASP A 327 8.58 19.28 4.10
CA ASP A 327 9.51 19.31 2.97
C ASP A 327 10.97 19.40 3.43
N ALA A 328 11.51 18.27 3.92
CA ALA A 328 12.88 18.17 4.43
C ALA A 328 13.51 16.80 4.13
N GLU A 329 13.36 16.32 2.89
CA GLU A 329 13.99 15.09 2.40
C GLU A 329 13.74 13.86 3.31
N ILE A 330 14.78 13.28 3.90
CA ILE A 330 14.69 12.12 4.81
C ILE A 330 13.90 12.41 6.12
N PHE A 331 13.62 13.69 6.41
CA PHE A 331 12.83 14.16 7.54
C PHE A 331 11.37 14.51 7.17
N SER A 332 10.95 14.31 5.91
CA SER A 332 9.60 14.68 5.43
C SER A 332 8.47 13.83 6.02
N VAL A 333 7.38 14.50 6.42
CA VAL A 333 6.13 13.91 6.93
C VAL A 333 4.99 14.29 5.97
N PRO A 334 4.02 13.39 5.72
CA PRO A 334 3.88 12.02 6.26
C PRO A 334 4.81 11.00 5.60
N ALA A 335 5.17 11.18 4.33
CA ALA A 335 6.00 10.24 3.61
C ALA A 335 7.45 10.76 3.48
N ILE A 336 8.41 9.89 3.75
CA ILE A 336 9.84 10.19 3.62
C ILE A 336 10.17 10.60 2.18
N CYS A 337 11.01 11.63 2.01
CA CYS A 337 11.41 12.17 0.71
C CYS A 337 10.23 12.61 -0.18
N CYS A 338 9.08 12.92 0.41
CA CYS A 338 7.89 13.36 -0.32
C CYS A 338 7.37 14.67 0.28
N ARG A 339 7.46 15.74 -0.51
CA ARG A 339 6.90 17.04 -0.14
C ARG A 339 5.38 16.94 0.02
N THR A 340 4.87 17.57 1.08
CA THR A 340 3.43 17.73 1.30
C THR A 340 3.07 19.20 1.50
N MET A 341 2.01 19.65 0.83
CA MET A 341 1.48 21.00 1.03
C MET A 341 0.62 21.02 2.29
N LEU A 342 0.79 22.06 3.10
CA LEU A 342 0.03 22.27 4.33
C LEU A 342 -0.86 23.50 4.21
N ALA A 343 -2.08 23.39 4.71
CA ALA A 343 -2.98 24.52 4.92
C ALA A 343 -2.61 25.27 6.21
N PRO A 344 -3.00 26.56 6.35
CA PRO A 344 -2.78 27.32 7.57
C PRO A 344 -3.26 26.58 8.82
N GLY A 345 -2.43 26.53 9.88
CA GLY A 345 -2.76 25.86 11.14
C GLY A 345 -2.36 24.36 11.20
N GLN A 346 -2.10 23.72 10.06
CA GLN A 346 -1.74 22.30 10.04
C GLN A 346 -0.32 22.06 10.57
N GLY A 347 0.63 22.95 10.29
CA GLY A 347 1.99 22.87 10.84
C GLY A 347 1.98 22.88 12.38
N GLU A 348 1.18 23.75 12.98
CA GLU A 348 0.99 23.82 14.43
C GLU A 348 0.28 22.59 15.00
N ALA A 349 -0.72 22.06 14.29
CA ALA A 349 -1.40 20.83 14.70
C ALA A 349 -0.45 19.63 14.73
N ILE A 350 0.46 19.54 13.75
CA ILE A 350 1.51 18.51 13.71
C ILE A 350 2.53 18.74 14.83
N ASP A 351 3.01 19.98 15.04
CA ASP A 351 3.96 20.29 16.12
C ASP A 351 3.39 20.07 17.53
N ALA A 352 2.08 20.26 17.71
CA ALA A 352 1.40 19.97 18.97
C ALA A 352 1.52 18.48 19.37
N VAL A 353 1.68 17.59 18.40
CA VAL A 353 2.02 16.19 18.60
C VAL A 353 3.53 16.01 18.72
N ALA A 354 4.32 16.63 17.84
CA ALA A 354 5.79 16.56 17.87
C ALA A 354 6.37 16.85 19.25
N ARG A 355 5.90 17.91 19.93
CA ARG A 355 6.38 18.29 21.27
C ARG A 355 6.16 17.22 22.35
N ARG A 356 5.29 16.24 22.10
CA ARG A 356 5.01 15.10 22.98
C ARG A 356 5.87 13.87 22.67
N LEU A 357 6.61 13.86 21.57
CA LEU A 357 7.42 12.71 21.10
C LEU A 357 8.82 12.67 21.74
N THR A 358 8.99 13.13 22.99
CA THR A 358 10.32 13.47 23.52
C THR A 358 11.14 12.25 23.94
N CYS A 359 12.26 12.01 23.24
CA CYS A 359 13.36 11.13 23.68
C CYS A 359 14.70 11.86 23.53
N GLU A 360 15.12 12.60 24.56
CA GLU A 360 16.38 13.36 24.54
C GLU A 360 17.63 12.47 24.59
N ALA A 361 17.53 11.29 25.22
CA ALA A 361 18.68 10.42 25.42
C ALA A 361 19.13 9.65 24.17
N HIS A 362 18.28 9.52 23.13
CA HIS A 362 18.54 8.66 21.98
C HIS A 362 17.94 9.21 20.67
N LEU A 363 18.34 10.42 20.27
CA LEU A 363 17.97 10.94 18.96
C LEU A 363 18.63 10.12 17.82
N PRO A 364 17.89 9.79 16.75
CA PRO A 364 18.45 9.08 15.61
C PRO A 364 19.54 9.90 14.92
N GLU A 365 20.66 9.23 14.60
CA GLU A 365 21.68 9.81 13.73
C GLU A 365 21.24 9.76 12.28
N ALA A 366 21.48 10.85 11.57
CA ALA A 366 21.20 11.01 10.16
C ALA A 366 22.51 11.14 9.36
N PRO A 367 22.52 10.77 8.07
CA PRO A 367 23.70 10.95 7.22
C PRO A 367 24.03 12.43 6.94
N THR A 368 23.06 13.33 7.10
CA THR A 368 23.21 14.77 6.89
C THR A 368 22.14 15.54 7.67
N GLY A 369 22.37 16.84 7.91
CA GLY A 369 21.30 17.79 8.21
C GLY A 369 20.70 18.38 6.93
N VAL A 370 19.57 19.10 7.05
CA VAL A 370 18.89 19.79 5.93
C VAL A 370 18.77 21.27 6.24
N GLY A 371 19.27 22.11 5.33
CA GLY A 371 19.54 23.53 5.57
C GLY A 371 18.32 24.47 5.73
N PHE A 372 17.09 24.01 5.55
CA PHE A 372 15.90 24.87 5.69
C PHE A 372 15.69 25.38 7.14
N CYS A 373 16.04 24.54 8.10
CA CYS A 373 16.04 24.82 9.54
C CYS A 373 17.04 23.85 10.19
N MET A 374 18.28 24.30 10.39
CA MET A 374 19.36 23.45 10.90
C MET A 374 20.16 24.18 11.97
N ALA A 375 20.19 23.64 13.18
CA ALA A 375 21.11 24.12 14.20
C ALA A 375 22.49 23.50 13.98
N MET A 376 23.53 24.32 14.06
CA MET A 376 24.93 23.98 13.82
C MET A 376 25.75 24.27 15.07
N GLY A 377 26.52 23.27 15.51
CA GLY A 377 27.40 23.40 16.67
C GLY A 377 28.52 24.40 16.40
N ARG A 378 28.61 25.44 17.22
CA ARG A 378 29.59 26.53 17.06
C ARG A 378 31.04 26.04 17.02
N ARG A 379 31.37 25.00 17.77
CA ARG A 379 32.70 24.36 17.74
C ARG A 379 33.05 23.69 16.41
N TRP A 380 32.04 23.25 15.67
CA TRP A 380 32.20 22.61 14.37
C TRP A 380 32.27 23.66 13.27
N LEU A 381 31.49 24.74 13.38
CA LEU A 381 31.67 25.93 12.56
C LEU A 381 33.09 26.53 12.72
N ALA A 382 33.66 26.55 13.92
CA ALA A 382 35.05 27.00 14.09
C ALA A 382 36.08 26.12 13.34
N GLN A 383 35.77 24.85 13.07
CA GLN A 383 36.66 23.92 12.36
C GLN A 383 36.38 23.86 10.84
N VAL A 384 35.12 24.03 10.45
CA VAL A 384 34.64 24.07 9.07
C VAL A 384 33.74 25.31 8.95
N PRO A 385 34.34 26.49 8.73
CA PRO A 385 33.63 27.78 8.86
C PRO A 385 32.69 28.10 7.71
N GLU A 386 32.84 27.44 6.57
CA GLU A 386 32.16 27.80 5.33
C GLU A 386 31.55 26.56 4.66
N LEU A 387 30.39 26.78 4.03
CA LEU A 387 29.80 25.91 3.03
C LEU A 387 30.58 26.06 1.71
N ASP A 388 30.75 24.97 0.96
CA ASP A 388 31.58 24.97 -0.25
C ASP A 388 30.84 25.66 -1.42
N THR A 389 31.41 26.75 -1.92
CA THR A 389 30.83 27.55 -3.01
C THR A 389 30.86 26.86 -4.38
N THR A 390 31.55 25.70 -4.51
CA THR A 390 31.53 24.87 -5.71
C THR A 390 30.11 24.42 -6.09
N PHE A 391 29.20 24.32 -5.11
CA PHE A 391 27.80 23.95 -5.32
C PHE A 391 26.94 25.09 -5.90
N GLY A 392 27.52 26.27 -6.15
CA GLY A 392 26.89 27.37 -6.86
C GLY A 392 25.66 27.93 -6.15
N ARG A 393 24.47 27.70 -6.72
CA ARG A 393 23.20 28.28 -6.23
C ARG A 393 22.52 27.42 -5.15
N GLY A 394 23.16 26.35 -4.66
CA GLY A 394 22.67 25.48 -3.58
C GLY A 394 22.52 24.01 -4.01
N TYR A 395 21.93 23.19 -3.14
CA TYR A 395 21.79 21.73 -3.25
C TYR A 395 23.14 20.98 -3.15
N GLY A 396 23.47 20.47 -1.96
CA GLY A 396 24.62 19.59 -1.71
C GLY A 396 25.73 20.22 -0.85
N GLU A 397 25.67 21.53 -0.62
CA GLU A 397 26.59 22.26 0.24
C GLU A 397 26.47 21.84 1.71
N GLU A 398 25.25 21.60 2.19
CA GLU A 398 24.98 21.14 3.55
C GLU A 398 25.41 19.68 3.71
N VAL A 399 25.26 18.88 2.66
CA VAL A 399 25.75 17.49 2.61
C VAL A 399 27.26 17.48 2.71
N ASP A 400 27.95 18.29 1.89
CA ASP A 400 29.41 18.39 1.91
C ASP A 400 29.95 18.85 3.27
N TRP A 401 29.32 19.86 3.87
CA TRP A 401 29.68 20.32 5.22
C TRP A 401 29.47 19.23 6.27
N CYS A 402 28.31 18.56 6.25
CA CYS A 402 28.01 17.46 7.18
C CYS A 402 29.01 16.33 7.03
N GLN A 403 29.31 15.89 5.80
CA GLN A 403 30.27 14.80 5.57
C GLN A 403 31.71 15.17 5.98
N LYS A 404 32.15 16.43 5.79
CA LYS A 404 33.44 16.94 6.30
C LYS A 404 33.50 16.87 7.83
N VAL A 405 32.41 17.19 8.51
CA VAL A 405 32.33 17.20 9.97
C VAL A 405 32.18 15.78 10.53
N ALA A 406 31.40 14.91 9.88
CA ALA A 406 31.25 13.51 10.25
C ALA A 406 32.58 12.75 10.23
N ARG A 407 33.44 13.00 9.23
CA ARG A 407 34.81 12.44 9.17
C ARG A 407 35.71 12.87 10.34
N ARG A 408 35.35 13.94 11.06
CA ARG A 408 36.04 14.43 12.26
C ARG A 408 35.35 13.98 13.56
N GLY A 409 34.36 13.10 13.49
CA GLY A 409 33.61 12.59 14.64
C GLY A 409 32.38 13.40 15.02
N GLY A 410 31.91 14.30 14.16
CA GLY A 410 30.66 15.03 14.36
C GLY A 410 29.43 14.19 14.03
N ARG A 411 28.37 14.34 14.82
CA ARG A 411 27.11 13.62 14.65
C ARG A 411 26.00 14.53 14.19
N HIS A 412 25.19 14.07 13.25
CA HIS A 412 24.02 14.80 12.75
C HIS A 412 22.76 14.13 13.30
N LEU A 413 21.93 14.87 14.03
CA LEU A 413 20.79 14.32 14.75
C LEU A 413 19.46 14.75 14.11
N ALA A 414 18.55 13.80 14.00
CA ALA A 414 17.15 14.07 13.68
C ALA A 414 16.37 14.40 14.95
N LEU A 415 15.50 15.42 14.91
CA LEU A 415 14.68 15.84 16.04
C LEU A 415 13.18 15.59 15.79
N PRO A 416 12.65 14.42 16.17
CA PRO A 416 11.20 14.13 16.17
C PRO A 416 10.35 15.10 16.98
N GLY A 417 10.95 15.70 18.01
CA GLY A 417 10.29 16.53 19.01
C GLY A 417 9.89 17.93 18.52
N LEU A 418 10.20 18.26 17.27
CA LEU A 418 9.97 19.56 16.66
C LEU A 418 9.56 19.37 15.20
N PHE A 419 8.45 20.00 14.83
CA PHE A 419 8.02 20.09 13.44
C PHE A 419 8.07 21.55 12.98
N VAL A 420 8.80 21.83 11.90
CA VAL A 420 8.88 23.15 11.29
C VAL A 420 8.28 23.07 9.89
N GLU A 421 7.22 23.82 9.66
CA GLU A 421 6.60 23.91 8.34
C GLU A 421 7.52 24.67 7.38
N HIS A 422 7.70 24.15 6.17
CA HIS A 422 8.50 24.75 5.11
C HIS A 422 7.57 25.08 3.93
N ARG A 423 7.33 26.38 3.71
CA ARG A 423 6.39 26.92 2.70
C ARG A 423 7.14 27.54 1.52
N GLY A 424 7.91 26.75 0.77
CA GLY A 424 8.55 27.26 -0.44
C GLY A 424 9.39 26.20 -1.11
N GLY A 425 10.00 26.54 -2.24
CA GLY A 425 10.68 25.59 -3.13
C GLY A 425 10.57 25.89 -4.62
N GLU A 426 9.80 26.94 -5.00
CA GLU A 426 9.66 27.46 -6.37
C GLU A 426 10.77 28.46 -6.78
N SER A 427 11.89 28.52 -6.07
CA SER A 427 12.90 29.56 -6.32
C SER A 427 13.66 29.40 -7.66
N PHE A 428 13.38 28.33 -8.41
CA PHE A 428 14.03 27.97 -9.67
C PHE A 428 13.04 27.17 -10.53
N GLY A 429 13.01 27.39 -11.86
CA GLY A 429 12.21 26.56 -12.77
C GLY A 429 12.49 25.07 -12.56
N SER A 430 11.46 24.22 -12.68
CA SER A 430 11.55 22.80 -12.33
C SER A 430 12.67 22.05 -13.06
N GLU A 431 12.98 22.44 -14.30
CA GLU A 431 14.07 21.83 -15.09
C GLU A 431 15.45 22.31 -14.68
N GLU A 432 15.66 23.62 -14.51
CA GLU A 432 16.96 24.17 -14.06
C GLU A 432 17.31 23.68 -12.66
N LYS A 433 16.32 23.60 -11.76
CA LYS A 433 16.46 23.03 -10.42
C LYS A 433 16.89 21.56 -10.49
N HIS A 434 16.20 20.74 -11.29
CA HIS A 434 16.57 19.33 -11.45
C HIS A 434 17.96 19.16 -12.06
N ALA A 435 18.34 19.97 -13.05
CA ALA A 435 19.66 19.93 -13.65
C ALA A 435 20.76 20.29 -12.62
N LEU A 436 20.53 21.31 -11.80
CA LEU A 436 21.46 21.72 -10.73
C LEU A 436 21.60 20.62 -9.66
N VAL A 437 20.48 20.05 -9.19
CA VAL A 437 20.48 18.93 -8.23
C VAL A 437 21.24 17.72 -8.80
N LEU A 438 20.99 17.35 -10.05
CA LEU A 438 21.71 16.24 -10.70
C LEU A 438 23.20 16.53 -10.86
N HIS A 439 23.58 17.76 -11.21
CA HIS A 439 24.98 18.17 -11.31
C HIS A 439 25.68 18.08 -9.95
N ASN A 440 25.09 18.66 -8.91
CA ASN A 440 25.68 18.71 -7.58
C ASN A 440 25.70 17.35 -6.88
N ASN A 441 24.70 16.50 -7.09
CA ASN A 441 24.72 15.11 -6.62
C ASN A 441 25.92 14.34 -7.19
N ARG A 442 26.35 14.60 -8.43
CA ARG A 442 27.57 13.97 -8.97
C ARG A 442 28.83 14.42 -8.23
N ILE A 443 28.88 15.66 -7.75
CA ILE A 443 29.98 16.16 -6.92
C ILE A 443 29.98 15.44 -5.57
N VAL A 444 28.81 15.33 -4.93
CA VAL A 444 28.63 14.59 -3.66
C VAL A 444 29.05 13.14 -3.82
N SER A 445 28.50 12.38 -4.78
CA SER A 445 28.83 10.97 -4.96
C SER A 445 30.31 10.74 -5.27
N ARG A 446 30.99 11.69 -5.96
CA ARG A 446 32.44 11.61 -6.20
C ARG A 446 33.25 11.87 -4.92
N ARG A 447 32.87 12.85 -4.10
CA ARG A 447 33.60 13.21 -2.86
C ARG A 447 33.31 12.24 -1.70
N TYR A 448 32.12 11.66 -1.68
CA TYR A 448 31.58 10.83 -0.60
C TYR A 448 30.91 9.55 -1.16
N PRO A 449 31.69 8.57 -1.65
CA PRO A 449 31.12 7.37 -2.31
C PRO A 449 30.18 6.52 -1.43
N ASP A 450 30.31 6.63 -0.10
CA ASP A 450 29.48 5.90 0.87
C ASP A 450 28.18 6.63 1.25
N TYR A 451 28.04 7.90 0.89
CA TYR A 451 26.93 8.75 1.32
C TYR A 451 25.58 8.23 0.81
N ASP A 452 25.49 7.92 -0.49
CA ASP A 452 24.26 7.43 -1.12
C ASP A 452 23.77 6.15 -0.42
N ARG A 453 24.69 5.23 -0.10
CA ARG A 453 24.38 4.02 0.65
C ARG A 453 23.88 4.33 2.05
N SER A 454 24.46 5.31 2.74
CA SER A 454 24.02 5.74 4.07
C SER A 454 22.59 6.30 4.03
N VAL A 455 22.28 7.14 3.04
CA VAL A 455 20.92 7.68 2.81
C VAL A 455 19.93 6.56 2.51
N GLN A 456 20.26 5.63 1.61
CA GLN A 456 19.37 4.51 1.31
C GLN A 456 19.15 3.61 2.52
N ASN A 457 20.18 3.37 3.34
CA ASN A 457 20.02 2.64 4.60
C ASN A 457 19.09 3.37 5.57
N PHE A 458 19.23 4.69 5.69
CA PHE A 458 18.33 5.51 6.52
C PHE A 458 16.88 5.41 6.02
N ILE A 459 16.65 5.49 4.71
CA ILE A 459 15.31 5.36 4.11
C ILE A 459 14.71 3.98 4.35
N VAL A 460 15.49 2.91 4.15
CA VAL A 460 15.01 1.52 4.30
C VAL A 460 14.74 1.17 5.75
N THR A 461 15.57 1.63 6.67
CA THR A 461 15.41 1.35 8.11
C THR A 461 14.42 2.27 8.80
N ASP A 462 14.22 3.48 8.25
CA ASP A 462 13.45 4.60 8.80
C ASP A 462 13.50 4.65 10.33
N PRO A 463 14.62 5.06 10.94
CA PRO A 463 14.73 5.12 12.40
C PRO A 463 13.72 6.11 13.03
N LEU A 464 13.08 6.94 12.20
CA LEU A 464 12.04 7.88 12.57
C LEU A 464 10.63 7.33 12.36
N LEU A 465 10.46 6.06 11.95
CA LEU A 465 9.18 5.47 11.57
C LEU A 465 8.04 5.77 12.54
N THR A 466 8.28 5.60 13.85
CA THR A 466 7.23 5.78 14.86
C THR A 466 6.87 7.25 15.04
N ALA A 467 7.86 8.13 15.04
CA ALA A 467 7.64 9.57 15.06
C ALA A 467 6.89 10.01 13.79
N ARG A 468 7.33 9.55 12.61
CA ARG A 468 6.70 9.84 11.32
C ARG A 468 5.26 9.34 11.26
N MET A 469 4.97 8.15 11.80
CA MET A 469 3.61 7.63 11.97
C MET A 469 2.77 8.57 12.85
N GLY A 470 3.29 8.99 14.00
CA GLY A 470 2.58 9.90 14.91
C GLY A 470 2.30 11.27 14.28
N LEU A 471 3.29 11.87 13.62
CA LEU A 471 3.14 13.15 12.92
C LEU A 471 2.24 13.02 11.68
N GLY A 472 2.28 11.89 10.98
CA GLY A 472 1.37 11.59 9.86
C GLY A 472 -0.08 11.42 10.32
N LEU A 473 -0.31 10.82 11.50
CA LEU A 473 -1.64 10.76 12.10
C LEU A 473 -2.14 12.15 12.53
N ALA A 474 -1.24 13.01 13.03
CA ALA A 474 -1.55 14.40 13.34
C ALA A 474 -1.96 15.18 12.08
N TRP A 475 -1.19 15.02 11.00
CA TRP A 475 -1.51 15.57 9.69
C TRP A 475 -2.89 15.08 9.19
N ALA A 476 -3.13 13.77 9.22
CA ALA A 476 -4.39 13.18 8.80
C ALA A 476 -5.59 13.71 9.59
N GLY A 477 -5.45 13.90 10.91
CA GLY A 477 -6.46 14.50 11.77
C GLY A 477 -6.67 16.01 11.55
N SER A 478 -5.70 16.70 10.93
CA SER A 478 -5.75 18.15 10.67
C SER A 478 -6.37 18.53 9.32
N LEU A 479 -6.57 17.56 8.41
CA LEU A 479 -7.15 17.82 7.09
C LEU A 479 -8.60 18.30 7.18
N ASP A 480 -9.40 17.65 8.02
CA ASP A 480 -10.77 18.04 8.32
C ASP A 480 -11.11 17.64 9.77
N PRO A 481 -11.01 18.57 10.73
CA PRO A 481 -11.29 18.29 12.14
C PRO A 481 -12.75 17.88 12.42
N ALA A 482 -13.69 18.20 11.52
CA ALA A 482 -15.08 17.83 11.67
C ALA A 482 -15.33 16.37 11.25
N ARG A 483 -14.58 15.88 10.25
CA ARG A 483 -14.71 14.54 9.68
C ARG A 483 -13.85 13.51 10.41
N ALA A 484 -14.45 12.36 10.72
CA ALA A 484 -13.73 11.27 11.36
C ALA A 484 -12.78 10.57 10.37
N VAL A 485 -11.56 10.27 10.82
CA VAL A 485 -10.58 9.48 10.06
C VAL A 485 -10.97 7.99 10.16
N PRO A 486 -11.11 7.27 9.04
CA PRO A 486 -11.47 5.86 9.07
C PRO A 486 -10.29 5.00 9.57
N VAL A 487 -10.56 4.12 10.52
CA VAL A 487 -9.62 3.15 11.09
C VAL A 487 -10.17 1.75 10.87
N TYR A 488 -9.62 1.03 9.90
CA TYR A 488 -10.10 -0.29 9.50
C TYR A 488 -9.37 -1.41 10.26
N LEU A 489 -10.09 -2.29 10.97
CA LEU A 489 -9.53 -3.56 11.44
C LEU A 489 -9.65 -4.60 10.33
N ALA A 490 -8.51 -5.05 9.81
CA ALA A 490 -8.43 -6.02 8.73
C ALA A 490 -7.41 -7.12 9.02
N HIS A 491 -7.32 -8.12 8.16
CA HIS A 491 -6.32 -9.18 8.26
C HIS A 491 -5.25 -9.05 7.18
N SER A 492 -4.09 -9.68 7.37
CA SER A 492 -2.99 -9.68 6.39
C SER A 492 -2.97 -10.90 5.46
N MET A 493 -4.10 -11.60 5.25
CA MET A 493 -4.10 -12.87 4.49
C MET A 493 -4.46 -12.71 3.01
N GLY A 494 -4.84 -11.50 2.57
CA GLY A 494 -5.33 -11.21 1.23
C GLY A 494 -6.76 -11.72 0.98
N GLY A 495 -7.23 -11.65 -0.26
CA GLY A 495 -8.54 -12.18 -0.68
C GLY A 495 -9.62 -11.09 -0.82
N GLY A 496 -10.88 -11.50 -0.89
CA GLY A 496 -12.00 -10.63 -1.27
C GLY A 496 -12.14 -9.37 -0.40
N ALA A 497 -12.08 -9.52 0.93
CA ALA A 497 -12.20 -8.43 1.89
C ALA A 497 -11.01 -7.45 1.83
N ASP A 498 -9.80 -7.97 1.67
CA ASP A 498 -8.58 -7.15 1.54
C ASP A 498 -8.61 -6.35 0.23
N HIS A 499 -8.96 -6.98 -0.89
CA HIS A 499 -9.16 -6.27 -2.15
C HIS A 499 -10.25 -5.20 -2.07
N TRP A 500 -11.35 -5.46 -1.34
CA TRP A 500 -12.38 -4.44 -1.11
C TRP A 500 -11.80 -3.24 -0.33
N LEU A 501 -11.03 -3.51 0.72
CA LEU A 501 -10.41 -2.47 1.53
C LEU A 501 -9.44 -1.63 0.70
N GLU A 502 -8.64 -2.25 -0.17
CA GLU A 502 -7.75 -1.55 -1.10
C GLU A 502 -8.51 -0.56 -2.01
N HIS A 503 -9.64 -0.98 -2.60
CA HIS A 503 -10.48 -0.09 -3.41
C HIS A 503 -11.14 1.00 -2.57
N ARG A 504 -11.57 0.67 -1.35
CA ARG A 504 -12.17 1.64 -0.42
C ARG A 504 -11.16 2.72 -0.03
N MET A 505 -9.93 2.35 0.28
CA MET A 505 -8.86 3.30 0.58
C MET A 505 -8.52 4.16 -0.63
N ALA A 506 -8.51 3.60 -1.84
CA ALA A 506 -8.31 4.40 -3.06
C ALA A 506 -9.41 5.45 -3.24
N ALA A 507 -10.68 5.08 -3.05
CA ALA A 507 -11.79 6.03 -3.07
C ALA A 507 -11.71 7.07 -1.94
N ASP A 508 -11.30 6.67 -0.73
CA ASP A 508 -11.08 7.60 0.38
C ASP A 508 -10.01 8.65 0.00
N LEU A 509 -8.93 8.25 -0.68
CA LEU A 509 -7.90 9.17 -1.17
C LEU A 509 -8.39 10.09 -2.28
N GLU A 510 -9.23 9.61 -3.20
CA GLU A 510 -9.89 10.45 -4.23
C GLU A 510 -10.77 11.53 -3.59
N GLU A 511 -11.39 11.23 -2.44
CA GLU A 511 -12.14 12.19 -1.61
C GLU A 511 -11.22 13.05 -0.70
N GLY A 512 -9.90 13.01 -0.91
CA GLY A 512 -8.91 13.77 -0.12
C GLY A 512 -8.72 13.28 1.31
N ARG A 513 -9.10 12.03 1.62
CA ARG A 513 -9.10 11.47 2.97
C ARG A 513 -8.08 10.33 3.14
N PRO A 514 -7.08 10.47 4.03
CA PRO A 514 -6.20 9.36 4.38
C PRO A 514 -6.95 8.31 5.21
N SER A 515 -6.44 7.08 5.17
CA SER A 515 -7.02 5.93 5.89
C SER A 515 -6.01 5.29 6.82
N VAL A 516 -6.47 4.78 7.95
CA VAL A 516 -5.66 4.00 8.87
C VAL A 516 -6.12 2.54 8.82
N VAL A 517 -5.18 1.59 8.77
CA VAL A 517 -5.49 0.16 8.81
C VAL A 517 -4.76 -0.48 9.98
N LEU A 518 -5.50 -1.18 10.83
CA LEU A 518 -4.98 -2.04 11.88
C LEU A 518 -5.10 -3.49 11.42
N ARG A 519 -3.99 -4.09 10.98
CA ARG A 519 -3.93 -5.45 10.48
C ARG A 519 -3.59 -6.46 11.57
N VAL A 520 -4.36 -7.56 11.60
CA VAL A 520 -4.12 -8.76 12.40
C VAL A 520 -3.72 -9.96 11.52
N GLY A 521 -3.27 -11.06 12.14
CA GLY A 521 -2.67 -12.18 11.42
C GLY A 521 -1.29 -11.84 10.83
N GLY A 522 -0.63 -10.85 11.45
CA GLY A 522 0.71 -10.33 11.18
C GLY A 522 1.86 -11.30 11.46
N MET A 523 3.10 -10.85 11.23
CA MET A 523 4.27 -11.46 11.89
C MET A 523 4.28 -11.11 13.39
N ARG A 524 3.86 -9.88 13.69
CA ARG A 524 3.49 -9.36 15.01
C ARG A 524 1.99 -9.42 15.17
N ARG A 525 1.48 -9.25 16.41
CA ARG A 525 0.02 -9.23 16.63
C ARG A 525 -0.66 -8.11 15.83
N TRP A 526 -0.06 -6.91 15.83
CA TRP A 526 -0.59 -5.72 15.20
C TRP A 526 0.35 -5.16 14.12
N GLN A 527 -0.22 -4.72 13.01
CA GLN A 527 0.44 -3.87 12.03
C GLN A 527 -0.45 -2.65 11.78
N LEU A 528 0.06 -1.46 12.07
CA LEU A 528 -0.60 -0.18 11.85
C LEU A 528 -0.09 0.42 10.54
N GLU A 529 -1.03 0.77 9.66
CA GLU A 529 -0.75 1.41 8.38
C GLU A 529 -1.43 2.77 8.34
N LEU A 530 -0.69 3.80 7.95
CA LEU A 530 -1.26 5.07 7.52
C LEU A 530 -1.12 5.15 6.00
N VAL A 531 -2.26 5.24 5.31
CA VAL A 531 -2.35 5.31 3.85
C VAL A 531 -2.63 6.75 3.44
N THR A 532 -1.72 7.31 2.65
CA THR A 532 -1.73 8.71 2.19
C THR A 532 -1.59 8.75 0.66
N PRO A 533 -1.89 9.89 0.00
CA PRO A 533 -1.64 10.04 -1.44
C PRO A 533 -0.17 9.82 -1.84
N GLN A 534 0.78 10.11 -0.94
CA GLN A 534 2.22 10.01 -1.18
C GLN A 534 2.78 8.62 -0.89
N GLY A 535 2.01 7.72 -0.26
CA GLY A 535 2.46 6.38 0.08
C GLY A 535 1.90 5.85 1.41
N ARG A 536 2.49 4.75 1.89
CA ARG A 536 2.09 4.07 3.13
C ARG A 536 3.21 4.08 4.14
N ILE A 537 2.87 4.40 5.38
CA ILE A 537 3.74 4.20 6.55
C ILE A 537 3.27 2.93 7.24
N VAL A 538 4.18 2.00 7.56
CA VAL A 538 3.83 0.69 8.12
C VAL A 538 4.65 0.40 9.39
N GLY A 539 3.99 0.38 10.54
CA GLY A 539 4.58 0.05 11.84
C GLY A 539 3.99 -1.24 12.42
N GLN A 540 4.81 -2.03 13.13
CA GLN A 540 4.38 -3.28 13.75
C GLN A 540 4.53 -3.24 15.29
N SER A 541 3.61 -3.88 16.01
CA SER A 541 3.63 -3.98 17.46
C SER A 541 3.03 -5.30 17.96
N ASP A 542 3.52 -5.80 19.08
CA ASP A 542 2.89 -6.90 19.81
C ASP A 542 1.96 -6.41 20.94
N THR A 543 1.91 -5.11 21.20
CA THR A 543 1.20 -4.51 22.34
C THR A 543 0.08 -3.59 21.88
N VAL A 544 -1.12 -3.79 22.42
CA VAL A 544 -2.27 -2.92 22.14
C VAL A 544 -2.08 -1.50 22.68
N GLY A 545 -1.31 -1.33 23.76
CA GLY A 545 -1.03 -0.01 24.36
C GLY A 545 -0.41 0.96 23.35
N GLN A 546 0.62 0.52 22.63
CA GLN A 546 1.27 1.34 21.60
C GLN A 546 0.31 1.72 20.45
N ILE A 547 -0.57 0.80 20.05
CA ILE A 547 -1.61 1.08 19.04
C ILE A 547 -2.60 2.11 19.54
N ARG A 548 -3.06 1.97 20.79
CA ARG A 548 -3.98 2.91 21.43
C ARG A 548 -3.37 4.30 21.53
N ASP A 549 -2.10 4.41 21.91
CA ASP A 549 -1.42 5.69 22.10
C ASP A 549 -1.24 6.42 20.76
N LEU A 550 -0.92 5.71 19.68
CA LEU A 550 -0.88 6.28 18.32
C LEU A 550 -2.27 6.68 17.83
N LEU A 551 -3.28 5.82 17.96
CA LEU A 551 -4.64 6.13 17.53
C LEU A 551 -5.29 7.24 18.37
N ALA A 552 -4.80 7.53 19.57
CA ALA A 552 -5.28 8.63 20.40
C ALA A 552 -4.92 10.01 19.82
N ILE A 553 -3.93 10.09 18.91
CA ILE A 553 -3.55 11.32 18.19
C ILE A 553 -4.70 11.84 17.34
N LEU A 554 -5.51 10.93 16.75
CA LEU A 554 -6.62 11.31 15.90
C LEU A 554 -7.72 12.01 16.73
N PRO A 555 -8.21 13.19 16.32
CA PRO A 555 -9.23 13.92 17.08
C PRO A 555 -10.59 13.22 17.03
N ARG A 556 -10.96 12.65 15.88
CA ARG A 556 -12.19 11.88 15.65
C ARG A 556 -11.90 10.66 14.80
N ARG A 557 -12.44 9.51 15.20
CA ARG A 557 -12.21 8.21 14.54
C ARG A 557 -13.52 7.58 14.12
N HIS A 558 -13.47 6.92 12.98
CA HIS A 558 -14.49 5.98 12.56
C HIS A 558 -13.87 4.58 12.55
N LEU A 559 -14.10 3.83 13.61
CA LEU A 559 -13.56 2.48 13.75
C LEU A 559 -14.42 1.48 12.95
N VAL A 560 -13.81 0.84 11.96
CA VAL A 560 -14.50 -0.05 11.04
C VAL A 560 -13.95 -1.46 11.20
N TYR A 561 -14.70 -2.36 11.83
CA TYR A 561 -14.38 -3.78 11.80
C TYR A 561 -14.66 -4.32 10.40
N SER A 562 -13.64 -4.89 9.74
CA SER A 562 -13.77 -5.57 8.46
C SER A 562 -13.57 -7.08 8.61
N CYS A 563 -12.47 -7.49 9.24
CA CYS A 563 -12.15 -8.91 9.47
C CYS A 563 -11.07 -9.05 10.55
N GLY A 564 -11.33 -9.87 11.56
CA GLY A 564 -10.40 -10.21 12.65
C GLY A 564 -9.78 -11.61 12.53
N VAL A 565 -10.03 -12.33 11.43
CA VAL A 565 -9.59 -13.71 11.26
C VAL A 565 -8.06 -13.79 11.23
N GLY A 566 -7.52 -14.72 12.03
CA GLY A 566 -6.08 -14.98 12.12
C GLY A 566 -5.35 -14.26 13.26
N ASP A 567 -6.06 -13.46 14.08
CA ASP A 567 -5.50 -12.96 15.34
C ASP A 567 -5.15 -14.12 16.31
N PRO A 568 -4.04 -14.03 17.08
CA PRO A 568 -3.65 -15.08 18.02
C PRO A 568 -4.54 -15.18 19.27
N ASP A 569 -5.25 -14.12 19.68
CA ASP A 569 -6.26 -14.16 20.74
C ASP A 569 -7.50 -13.33 20.34
N PRO A 570 -8.33 -13.88 19.43
CA PRO A 570 -9.40 -13.11 18.81
C PRO A 570 -10.57 -12.82 19.77
N VAL A 571 -10.59 -13.46 20.95
CA VAL A 571 -11.59 -13.22 22.00
C VAL A 571 -11.44 -11.81 22.59
N GLU A 572 -10.22 -11.26 22.61
CA GLU A 572 -9.96 -9.90 23.12
C GLU A 572 -10.32 -8.80 22.12
N ILE A 573 -10.50 -9.12 20.83
CA ILE A 573 -10.72 -8.11 19.78
C ILE A 573 -11.88 -7.15 20.12
N PRO A 574 -13.08 -7.60 20.52
CA PRO A 574 -14.20 -6.70 20.80
C PRO A 574 -13.89 -5.71 21.92
N GLU A 575 -13.26 -6.18 22.99
CA GLU A 575 -12.88 -5.36 24.14
C GLU A 575 -11.78 -4.36 23.77
N ILE A 576 -10.83 -4.77 22.95
CA ILE A 576 -9.80 -3.89 22.39
C ILE A 576 -10.44 -2.80 21.53
N LEU A 577 -11.32 -3.16 20.59
CA LEU A 577 -12.02 -2.18 19.74
C LEU A 577 -12.85 -1.20 20.58
N LEU A 578 -13.53 -1.69 21.62
CA LEU A 578 -14.23 -0.83 22.58
C LEU A 578 -13.28 0.12 23.32
N SER A 579 -12.10 -0.35 23.73
CA SER A 579 -11.08 0.47 24.40
C SER A 579 -10.48 1.55 23.50
N LEU A 580 -10.54 1.35 22.17
CA LEU A 580 -10.10 2.32 21.19
C LEU A 580 -11.16 3.38 20.87
N LEU A 581 -12.42 3.21 21.27
CA LEU A 581 -13.50 4.14 20.98
C LEU A 581 -13.73 5.14 22.12
N ARG A 582 -13.68 6.44 21.80
CA ARG A 582 -14.21 7.51 22.67
C ARG A 582 -15.70 7.75 22.40
N GLU A 583 -16.31 8.62 23.20
CA GLU A 583 -17.72 8.99 23.07
C GLU A 583 -18.05 9.67 21.73
N ALA A 584 -17.15 10.55 21.25
CA ALA A 584 -17.33 11.25 19.98
C ALA A 584 -16.97 10.41 18.72
N ASP A 585 -16.45 9.19 18.91
CA ASP A 585 -16.04 8.33 17.80
C ASP A 585 -17.23 7.50 17.30
N ARG A 586 -17.18 7.09 16.03
CA ARG A 586 -18.18 6.21 15.42
C ARG A 586 -17.62 4.82 15.22
N ALA A 587 -18.49 3.82 15.18
CA ALA A 587 -18.10 2.44 14.89
C ALA A 587 -19.01 1.78 13.85
N THR A 588 -18.45 0.89 13.04
CA THR A 588 -19.19 0.07 12.07
C THR A 588 -18.62 -1.34 12.03
N ILE A 589 -19.50 -2.34 11.99
CA ILE A 589 -19.14 -3.73 11.67
C ILE A 589 -19.53 -3.99 10.23
N LEU A 590 -18.55 -4.25 9.38
CA LEU A 590 -18.74 -4.77 8.04
C LEU A 590 -18.73 -6.29 8.14
N PHE A 591 -19.84 -6.94 7.82
CA PHE A 591 -19.94 -8.40 7.82
C PHE A 591 -19.31 -9.01 6.56
N HIS A 592 -18.00 -8.80 6.36
CA HIS A 592 -17.27 -9.49 5.29
C HIS A 592 -17.08 -10.98 5.60
N ASP A 593 -17.19 -11.34 6.87
CA ASP A 593 -17.28 -12.69 7.39
C ASP A 593 -18.26 -12.73 8.58
N TYR A 594 -18.56 -13.92 9.10
CA TYR A 594 -19.39 -14.08 10.30
C TYR A 594 -18.57 -14.28 11.56
N PHE A 595 -17.29 -13.87 11.57
CA PHE A 595 -16.44 -14.01 12.75
C PHE A 595 -17.03 -13.33 13.99
N PRO A 596 -17.68 -12.14 13.90
CA PRO A 596 -18.38 -11.56 15.05
C PRO A 596 -19.50 -12.42 15.62
N LEU A 597 -20.11 -13.30 14.80
CA LEU A 597 -21.21 -14.18 15.23
C LEU A 597 -20.71 -15.52 15.77
N SER A 598 -19.55 -15.99 15.28
CA SER A 598 -19.03 -17.33 15.58
C SER A 598 -17.53 -17.44 15.24
N PRO A 599 -16.72 -18.15 16.07
CA PRO A 599 -15.32 -18.46 15.74
C PRO A 599 -15.15 -19.19 14.40
N SER A 600 -16.12 -20.05 14.05
CA SER A 600 -16.31 -20.52 12.68
C SER A 600 -16.88 -19.36 11.86
N TYR A 601 -16.00 -18.55 11.28
CA TYR A 601 -16.36 -17.39 10.44
C TYR A 601 -17.15 -17.78 9.19
N THR A 602 -17.21 -19.09 8.89
CA THR A 602 -18.01 -19.67 7.80
C THR A 602 -19.35 -20.24 8.23
N LEU A 603 -19.65 -20.25 9.53
CA LEU A 603 -20.83 -20.89 10.13
C LEU A 603 -20.91 -22.42 9.92
N LEU A 604 -19.87 -23.05 9.36
CA LEU A 604 -19.78 -24.49 9.19
C LEU A 604 -19.39 -25.17 10.51
N ASP A 605 -19.99 -26.33 10.76
CA ASP A 605 -19.58 -27.26 11.82
C ASP A 605 -18.24 -27.92 11.49
N LYS A 606 -17.66 -28.67 12.45
CA LYS A 606 -16.39 -29.36 12.28
C LYS A 606 -16.39 -30.40 11.15
N ASP A 607 -17.53 -30.99 10.85
CA ASP A 607 -17.74 -31.90 9.72
C ASP A 607 -17.89 -31.17 8.37
N GLY A 608 -17.95 -29.83 8.40
CA GLY A 608 -18.09 -28.98 7.22
C GLY A 608 -19.52 -28.74 6.77
N ALA A 609 -20.52 -29.16 7.54
CA ALA A 609 -21.93 -28.93 7.24
C ALA A 609 -22.43 -27.58 7.79
N TYR A 610 -23.31 -26.94 7.02
CA TYR A 610 -24.06 -25.76 7.46
C TYR A 610 -25.46 -26.19 7.93
N ARG A 611 -25.76 -26.02 9.22
CA ARG A 611 -27.04 -26.42 9.83
C ARG A 611 -27.92 -25.24 10.26
N GLY A 612 -27.77 -24.10 9.58
CA GLY A 612 -28.52 -22.87 9.85
C GLY A 612 -27.79 -21.86 10.75
N PRO A 613 -28.48 -20.78 11.15
CA PRO A 613 -27.92 -19.74 12.01
C PRO A 613 -27.41 -20.28 13.35
N VAL A 614 -26.26 -19.78 13.78
CA VAL A 614 -25.55 -20.31 14.95
C VAL A 614 -26.08 -19.66 16.24
N ARG A 615 -27.03 -20.34 16.90
CA ARG A 615 -27.60 -19.90 18.18
C ARG A 615 -27.17 -20.83 19.34
N PRO A 616 -26.91 -20.30 20.55
CA PRO A 616 -26.73 -21.12 21.73
C PRO A 616 -28.02 -21.90 22.07
N PRO A 617 -27.94 -23.16 22.54
CA PRO A 617 -26.71 -23.95 22.70
C PRO A 617 -26.29 -24.62 21.38
N ARG A 618 -25.07 -24.32 20.88
CA ARG A 618 -24.39 -25.04 19.79
C ARG A 618 -23.10 -25.62 20.33
N ARG A 619 -23.00 -26.95 20.43
CA ARG A 619 -21.88 -27.64 21.10
C ARG A 619 -20.73 -28.04 20.18
N ASP A 620 -20.90 -27.92 18.87
CA ASP A 620 -19.87 -28.28 17.91
C ASP A 620 -18.58 -27.46 18.16
N PRO A 621 -17.40 -28.12 18.20
CA PRO A 621 -16.14 -27.46 18.52
C PRO A 621 -15.72 -26.38 17.52
N ALA A 622 -16.21 -26.38 16.27
CA ALA A 622 -15.93 -25.32 15.29
C ALA A 622 -16.45 -23.95 15.75
N HIS A 623 -17.50 -23.93 16.57
CA HIS A 623 -18.10 -22.72 17.13
C HIS A 623 -17.52 -22.32 18.49
N SER A 624 -16.40 -22.91 18.89
CA SER A 624 -15.66 -22.52 20.10
C SER A 624 -14.25 -22.02 19.77
N ALA A 625 -13.81 -20.99 20.50
CA ALA A 625 -12.46 -20.47 20.37
C ALA A 625 -11.56 -21.05 21.48
N ARG A 626 -10.25 -21.02 21.25
CA ARG A 626 -9.24 -21.36 22.25
C ARG A 626 -8.30 -20.18 22.44
N ARG A 627 -8.15 -19.72 23.67
CA ARG A 627 -7.22 -18.66 24.02
C ARG A 627 -5.77 -19.17 24.03
N PRO A 628 -4.75 -18.28 23.99
CA PRO A 628 -3.35 -18.68 24.05
C PRO A 628 -2.97 -19.49 25.30
N ASP A 629 -3.63 -19.24 26.44
CA ASP A 629 -3.49 -19.99 27.69
C ASP A 629 -4.11 -21.40 27.64
N GLY A 630 -4.76 -21.76 26.53
CA GLY A 630 -5.41 -23.03 26.30
C GLY A 630 -6.87 -23.09 26.74
N ARG A 631 -7.40 -22.06 27.40
CA ARG A 631 -8.80 -21.98 27.85
C ARG A 631 -9.75 -21.98 26.66
N ARG A 632 -10.78 -22.83 26.73
CA ARG A 632 -11.86 -22.88 25.73
C ARG A 632 -12.89 -21.79 26.03
N VAL A 633 -13.32 -21.09 24.99
CA VAL A 633 -14.40 -20.10 25.03
C VAL A 633 -15.58 -20.66 24.23
N PRO A 634 -16.71 -20.99 24.88
CA PRO A 634 -17.92 -21.45 24.21
C PRO A 634 -18.56 -20.34 23.36
N LEU A 635 -19.49 -20.73 22.49
CA LEU A 635 -20.17 -19.81 21.57
C LEU A 635 -20.93 -18.69 22.31
N GLU A 636 -21.59 -19.01 23.43
CA GLU A 636 -22.33 -18.03 24.23
C GLU A 636 -21.43 -16.89 24.73
N ASP A 637 -20.26 -17.22 25.27
CA ASP A 637 -19.29 -16.22 25.74
C ASP A 637 -18.71 -15.42 24.58
N TRP A 638 -18.44 -16.07 23.44
CA TRP A 638 -18.00 -15.39 22.22
C TRP A 638 -19.02 -14.35 21.74
N GLN A 639 -20.29 -14.75 21.63
CA GLN A 639 -21.36 -13.88 21.19
C GLN A 639 -21.62 -12.75 22.20
N ALA A 640 -21.48 -13.03 23.50
CA ALA A 640 -21.63 -12.04 24.56
C ALA A 640 -20.56 -10.93 24.50
N VAL A 641 -19.29 -11.27 24.25
CA VAL A 641 -18.24 -10.24 24.11
C VAL A 641 -18.41 -9.41 22.85
N TRP A 642 -18.79 -10.02 21.72
CA TRP A 642 -19.05 -9.31 20.47
C TRP A 642 -20.30 -8.42 20.54
N ALA A 643 -21.35 -8.86 21.25
CA ALA A 643 -22.57 -8.08 21.44
C ALA A 643 -22.29 -6.69 22.05
N LYS A 644 -21.32 -6.59 22.97
CA LYS A 644 -20.91 -5.30 23.57
C LYS A 644 -20.41 -4.31 22.52
N PHE A 645 -19.61 -4.77 21.55
CA PHE A 645 -19.10 -3.92 20.47
C PHE A 645 -20.19 -3.63 19.42
N ALA A 646 -20.98 -4.64 19.06
CA ALA A 646 -22.09 -4.50 18.12
C ALA A 646 -23.13 -3.48 18.60
N ALA A 647 -23.43 -3.43 19.90
CA ALA A 647 -24.32 -2.44 20.51
C ALA A 647 -23.84 -0.99 20.33
N ARG A 648 -22.54 -0.76 20.07
CA ARG A 648 -21.95 0.56 19.82
C ARG A 648 -21.68 0.85 18.34
N ALA A 649 -21.93 -0.10 17.43
CA ALA A 649 -21.55 0.00 16.03
C ALA A 649 -22.75 -0.12 15.07
N ASP A 650 -22.72 0.61 13.96
CA ASP A 650 -23.65 0.38 12.85
C ASP A 650 -23.32 -0.97 12.18
N LEU A 651 -24.33 -1.78 11.83
CA LEU A 651 -24.13 -3.15 11.33
C LEU A 651 -24.38 -3.19 9.82
N ALA A 652 -23.32 -3.24 9.00
CA ALA A 652 -23.45 -3.28 7.55
C ALA A 652 -23.33 -4.72 7.03
N VAL A 653 -24.35 -5.18 6.32
CA VAL A 653 -24.44 -6.52 5.72
C VAL A 653 -24.57 -6.42 4.20
N PHE A 654 -24.13 -7.46 3.48
CA PHE A 654 -24.00 -7.41 2.02
C PHE A 654 -25.04 -8.25 1.26
N SER A 655 -25.89 -8.99 1.98
CA SER A 655 -26.97 -9.81 1.44
C SER A 655 -28.13 -9.94 2.42
N ASN A 656 -29.32 -10.31 1.92
CA ASN A 656 -30.48 -10.58 2.78
C ASN A 656 -30.22 -11.78 3.68
N SER A 657 -29.57 -12.82 3.16
CA SER A 657 -29.12 -13.95 3.96
C SER A 657 -28.23 -13.51 5.12
N SER A 658 -27.28 -12.59 4.89
CA SER A 658 -26.41 -12.07 5.97
C SER A 658 -27.22 -11.33 7.04
N ALA A 659 -28.20 -10.52 6.64
CA ALA A 659 -29.09 -9.83 7.57
C ALA A 659 -29.84 -10.81 8.48
N LEU A 660 -30.33 -11.92 7.92
CA LEU A 660 -30.98 -12.99 8.68
C LEU A 660 -30.02 -13.68 9.66
N GLN A 661 -28.78 -13.95 9.26
CA GLN A 661 -27.78 -14.54 10.18
C GLN A 661 -27.49 -13.60 11.36
N VAL A 662 -27.30 -12.31 11.11
CA VAL A 662 -26.99 -11.31 12.14
C VAL A 662 -28.18 -11.13 13.08
N ALA A 663 -29.39 -10.94 12.54
CA ALA A 663 -30.61 -10.79 13.34
C ALA A 663 -30.95 -12.06 14.14
N ALA A 664 -30.52 -13.24 13.68
CA ALA A 664 -30.71 -14.48 14.41
C ALA A 664 -29.84 -14.57 15.69
N VAL A 665 -28.71 -13.85 15.74
CA VAL A 665 -27.82 -13.81 16.91
C VAL A 665 -28.08 -12.57 17.77
N TRP A 666 -28.34 -11.42 17.14
CA TRP A 666 -28.63 -10.14 17.82
C TRP A 666 -30.00 -9.58 17.40
N PRO A 667 -31.11 -10.18 17.86
CA PRO A 667 -32.45 -9.73 17.48
C PRO A 667 -32.73 -8.29 17.92
N ASP A 668 -32.21 -7.86 19.07
CA ASP A 668 -32.38 -6.51 19.63
C ASP A 668 -31.64 -5.43 18.82
N LEU A 669 -30.71 -5.82 17.94
CA LEU A 669 -29.95 -4.90 17.09
C LEU A 669 -30.49 -4.83 15.66
N LYS A 670 -31.66 -5.41 15.37
CA LYS A 670 -32.22 -5.50 14.02
C LYS A 670 -32.35 -4.15 13.32
N ASP A 671 -32.74 -3.10 14.04
CA ASP A 671 -32.92 -1.75 13.47
C ASP A 671 -31.60 -1.06 13.10
N ARG A 672 -30.46 -1.61 13.57
CA ARG A 672 -29.10 -1.12 13.25
C ARG A 672 -28.46 -1.90 12.09
N ILE A 673 -29.17 -2.89 11.53
CA ILE A 673 -28.72 -3.67 10.37
C ILE A 673 -29.05 -2.92 9.08
N HIS A 674 -28.01 -2.59 8.32
CA HIS A 674 -28.11 -1.88 7.06
C HIS A 674 -27.60 -2.75 5.91
N LEU A 675 -28.49 -3.10 4.98
CA LEU A 675 -28.12 -3.81 3.76
C LEU A 675 -27.41 -2.86 2.80
N ARG A 676 -26.16 -3.17 2.44
CA ARG A 676 -25.31 -2.41 1.52
C ARG A 676 -24.64 -3.34 0.52
N PRO A 677 -25.35 -3.83 -0.52
CA PRO A 677 -24.81 -4.83 -1.45
C PRO A 677 -23.54 -4.32 -2.14
N HIS A 678 -22.58 -5.22 -2.39
CA HIS A 678 -21.42 -4.89 -3.22
C HIS A 678 -21.78 -4.90 -4.70
N GLY A 679 -21.17 -3.98 -5.46
CA GLY A 679 -21.23 -3.98 -6.93
C GLY A 679 -20.13 -4.83 -7.57
N LEU A 680 -20.27 -5.07 -8.88
CA LEU A 680 -19.18 -5.58 -9.71
C LEU A 680 -18.01 -4.60 -9.71
N ARG A 681 -16.79 -5.13 -9.66
CA ARG A 681 -15.56 -4.33 -9.60
C ARG A 681 -15.12 -3.81 -10.96
N HIS A 682 -15.44 -4.56 -12.01
CA HIS A 682 -15.07 -4.28 -13.39
C HIS A 682 -16.23 -4.65 -14.30
N ALA A 683 -16.29 -4.05 -15.49
CA ALA A 683 -17.21 -4.48 -16.52
C ALA A 683 -16.92 -5.94 -16.89
N VAL A 684 -17.94 -6.79 -16.81
CA VAL A 684 -17.86 -8.18 -17.23
C VAL A 684 -18.49 -8.27 -18.63
N PRO A 685 -17.76 -8.78 -19.64
CA PRO A 685 -18.31 -8.93 -20.98
C PRO A 685 -19.43 -9.97 -20.99
N ARG A 686 -20.54 -9.65 -21.69
CA ARG A 686 -21.56 -10.66 -22.02
C ARG A 686 -20.99 -11.65 -23.03
N LEU A 687 -21.28 -12.92 -22.81
CA LEU A 687 -20.79 -14.02 -23.60
C LEU A 687 -21.95 -14.62 -24.39
N ASN A 688 -21.67 -14.99 -25.64
CA ASN A 688 -22.63 -15.74 -26.43
C ASN A 688 -22.63 -17.19 -25.94
N PRO A 689 -23.81 -17.79 -25.66
CA PRO A 689 -23.86 -19.21 -25.37
C PRO A 689 -23.31 -20.00 -26.56
N PRO A 690 -22.59 -21.11 -26.32
CA PRO A 690 -22.20 -22.02 -27.40
C PRO A 690 -23.44 -22.56 -28.13
N ALA A 691 -23.23 -23.12 -29.34
CA ALA A 691 -24.30 -23.69 -30.15
C ALA A 691 -25.13 -24.70 -29.34
N ALA A 692 -26.44 -24.76 -29.63
CA ALA A 692 -27.42 -25.55 -28.86
C ALA A 692 -27.10 -27.05 -28.78
N ASP A 693 -26.33 -27.57 -29.74
CA ASP A 693 -25.87 -28.95 -29.89
C ASP A 693 -24.51 -29.24 -29.23
N ALA A 694 -23.84 -28.22 -28.67
CA ALA A 694 -22.53 -28.39 -28.05
C ALA A 694 -22.63 -29.25 -26.77
N PRO A 695 -21.67 -30.17 -26.54
CA PRO A 695 -21.69 -31.01 -25.34
C PRO A 695 -21.62 -30.15 -24.07
N PRO A 696 -22.41 -30.46 -23.02
CA PRO A 696 -22.50 -29.60 -21.85
C PRO A 696 -21.17 -29.52 -21.08
N VAL A 697 -20.71 -28.31 -20.81
CA VAL A 697 -19.52 -28.02 -20.02
C VAL A 697 -19.89 -27.14 -18.83
N LEU A 698 -19.66 -27.67 -17.63
CA LEU A 698 -19.90 -26.99 -16.37
C LEU A 698 -18.57 -26.45 -15.83
N ALA A 699 -18.42 -25.13 -15.84
CA ALA A 699 -17.22 -24.46 -15.37
C ALA A 699 -17.38 -23.96 -13.93
N VAL A 700 -16.37 -24.21 -13.09
CA VAL A 700 -16.26 -23.66 -11.74
C VAL A 700 -15.34 -22.45 -11.78
N LEU A 701 -15.80 -21.31 -11.25
CA LEU A 701 -15.07 -20.05 -11.29
C LEU A 701 -14.48 -19.68 -9.92
N GLY A 702 -13.20 -19.31 -9.89
CA GLY A 702 -12.53 -18.75 -8.72
C GLY A 702 -11.61 -19.70 -7.96
N ASN A 703 -11.07 -19.21 -6.85
CA ASN A 703 -10.22 -20.00 -5.95
C ASN A 703 -11.09 -20.79 -4.95
N ILE A 704 -11.12 -22.11 -5.12
CA ILE A 704 -12.03 -23.03 -4.41
C ILE A 704 -11.31 -23.65 -3.21
N GLY A 705 -11.55 -23.07 -2.04
CA GLY A 705 -11.21 -23.67 -0.74
C GLY A 705 -12.19 -24.76 -0.33
N TRP A 706 -11.89 -25.46 0.77
CA TRP A 706 -12.77 -26.50 1.33
C TRP A 706 -14.20 -25.96 1.57
N GLN A 707 -14.32 -24.79 2.20
CA GLN A 707 -15.59 -24.12 2.49
C GLN A 707 -16.33 -23.64 1.22
N LYS A 708 -15.59 -23.43 0.12
CA LYS A 708 -16.16 -23.06 -1.18
C LYS A 708 -16.51 -24.28 -2.03
N GLY A 709 -16.48 -25.48 -1.46
CA GLY A 709 -16.92 -26.71 -2.13
C GLY A 709 -15.81 -27.48 -2.85
N ALA A 710 -14.54 -27.37 -2.45
CA ALA A 710 -13.46 -28.16 -3.06
C ALA A 710 -13.74 -29.68 -3.01
N GLY A 711 -14.30 -30.18 -1.89
CA GLY A 711 -14.74 -31.56 -1.75
C GLY A 711 -15.88 -31.94 -2.69
N LEU A 712 -16.84 -31.03 -2.91
CA LEU A 712 -17.92 -31.21 -3.86
C LEU A 712 -17.40 -31.31 -5.30
N VAL A 713 -16.53 -30.38 -5.71
CA VAL A 713 -15.89 -30.40 -7.04
C VAL A 713 -15.11 -31.69 -7.26
N GLN A 714 -14.36 -32.15 -6.25
CA GLN A 714 -13.66 -33.44 -6.30
C GLN A 714 -14.62 -34.62 -6.44
N SER A 715 -15.73 -34.64 -5.70
CA SER A 715 -16.75 -35.69 -5.78
C SER A 715 -17.39 -35.75 -7.18
N LEU A 716 -17.78 -34.61 -7.73
CA LEU A 716 -18.31 -34.49 -9.09
C LEU A 716 -17.31 -35.01 -10.13
N ALA A 717 -16.04 -34.57 -10.03
CA ALA A 717 -14.98 -34.99 -10.92
C ALA A 717 -14.71 -36.50 -10.87
N ARG A 718 -14.62 -37.09 -9.68
CA ARG A 718 -14.41 -38.54 -9.49
C ARG A 718 -15.61 -39.38 -9.94
N ARG A 719 -16.83 -38.86 -9.85
CA ARG A 719 -18.02 -39.56 -10.37
C ARG A 719 -17.97 -39.61 -11.89
N ARG A 720 -17.78 -38.46 -12.54
CA ARG A 720 -17.68 -38.39 -14.00
C ARG A 720 -16.53 -39.24 -14.54
N ALA A 721 -15.37 -39.26 -13.87
CA ALA A 721 -14.26 -40.11 -14.27
C ALA A 721 -14.57 -41.61 -14.16
N ARG A 722 -15.52 -42.01 -13.30
CA ARG A 722 -15.94 -43.41 -13.12
C ARG A 722 -17.03 -43.85 -14.10
N ASP A 723 -18.06 -43.02 -14.33
CA ASP A 723 -19.23 -43.42 -15.10
C ASP A 723 -19.33 -42.76 -16.49
N GLY A 724 -18.49 -41.76 -16.78
CA GLY A 724 -18.53 -40.98 -18.03
C GLY A 724 -19.77 -40.10 -18.19
N ARG A 725 -20.66 -40.04 -17.20
CA ARG A 725 -21.95 -39.35 -17.27
C ARG A 725 -21.87 -37.94 -16.68
N GLY A 726 -22.70 -37.04 -17.22
CA GLY A 726 -22.78 -35.64 -16.79
C GLY A 726 -21.83 -34.69 -17.52
N PRO A 727 -21.92 -33.37 -17.23
CA PRO A 727 -21.22 -32.34 -17.99
C PRO A 727 -19.70 -32.46 -17.83
N ARG A 728 -18.95 -32.07 -18.86
CA ARG A 728 -17.49 -31.90 -18.73
C ARG A 728 -17.21 -30.81 -17.70
N LEU A 729 -16.28 -31.07 -16.78
CA LEU A 729 -15.93 -30.12 -15.73
C LEU A 729 -14.64 -29.38 -16.08
N VAL A 730 -14.67 -28.07 -15.89
CA VAL A 730 -13.54 -27.17 -16.09
C VAL A 730 -13.42 -26.28 -14.86
N LEU A 731 -12.24 -26.15 -14.28
CA LEU A 731 -12.00 -25.25 -13.17
C LEU A 731 -11.16 -24.06 -13.66
N ILE A 732 -11.81 -22.89 -13.72
CA ILE A 732 -11.19 -21.61 -14.04
C ILE A 732 -10.85 -20.91 -12.72
N GLY A 733 -9.63 -21.16 -12.25
CA GLY A 733 -9.16 -20.76 -10.93
C GLY A 733 -8.26 -21.82 -10.32
N ASN A 734 -8.04 -21.75 -9.01
CA ASN A 734 -7.25 -22.73 -8.26
C ASN A 734 -8.13 -23.51 -7.29
N ILE A 735 -7.79 -24.77 -7.01
CA ILE A 735 -8.42 -25.55 -5.94
C ILE A 735 -7.43 -25.75 -4.79
N ASP A 736 -7.94 -25.91 -3.57
CA ASP A 736 -7.13 -26.29 -2.42
C ASP A 736 -6.34 -27.58 -2.73
N PRO A 737 -4.99 -27.57 -2.63
CA PRO A 737 -4.13 -28.73 -2.91
C PRO A 737 -4.34 -29.95 -1.99
N ALA A 738 -5.21 -29.85 -0.99
CA ALA A 738 -5.72 -31.00 -0.25
C ALA A 738 -6.69 -31.87 -1.07
N PHE A 739 -7.30 -31.32 -2.12
CA PHE A 739 -8.32 -31.98 -2.93
C PHE A 739 -7.78 -32.27 -4.34
N ASP A 740 -7.24 -33.47 -4.52
CA ASP A 740 -6.75 -33.91 -5.83
C ASP A 740 -7.90 -34.13 -6.82
N LEU A 741 -7.75 -33.60 -8.03
CA LEU A 741 -8.66 -33.83 -9.15
C LEU A 741 -8.08 -34.92 -10.10
N PRO A 742 -8.93 -35.75 -10.75
CA PRO A 742 -8.50 -36.65 -11.81
C PRO A 742 -7.89 -35.90 -13.00
N ASP A 743 -6.94 -36.52 -13.71
CA ASP A 743 -6.25 -35.92 -14.87
C ASP A 743 -7.21 -35.60 -16.05
N SER A 744 -8.41 -36.18 -16.05
CA SER A 744 -9.48 -35.91 -17.02
C SER A 744 -10.15 -34.53 -16.85
N ILE A 745 -9.81 -33.77 -15.81
CA ILE A 745 -10.42 -32.47 -15.48
C ILE A 745 -9.44 -31.35 -15.82
N THR A 746 -9.91 -30.34 -16.53
CA THR A 746 -9.10 -29.17 -16.86
C THR A 746 -9.02 -28.22 -15.67
N LEU A 747 -7.82 -27.97 -15.16
CA LEU A 747 -7.50 -26.93 -14.17
C LEU A 747 -6.72 -25.81 -14.89
N HIS A 748 -7.35 -24.65 -15.08
CA HIS A 748 -6.74 -23.52 -15.78
C HIS A 748 -5.71 -22.78 -14.91
N GLY A 749 -6.03 -22.55 -13.63
CA GLY A 749 -5.25 -21.68 -12.75
C GLY A 749 -5.80 -20.26 -12.67
N SER A 750 -4.98 -19.31 -12.20
CA SER A 750 -5.38 -17.92 -12.01
C SER A 750 -5.82 -17.25 -13.32
N TYR A 751 -6.87 -16.42 -13.25
CA TYR A 751 -7.44 -15.68 -14.38
C TYR A 751 -7.69 -14.21 -14.00
N MET A 752 -7.84 -13.33 -14.99
CA MET A 752 -8.50 -12.04 -14.86
C MET A 752 -9.90 -12.08 -15.46
N VAL A 753 -10.79 -11.21 -14.98
CA VAL A 753 -12.15 -11.06 -15.54
C VAL A 753 -12.13 -10.80 -17.05
N SER A 754 -11.13 -10.07 -17.55
CA SER A 754 -10.90 -9.84 -18.98
C SER A 754 -10.65 -11.12 -19.80
N ASP A 755 -10.19 -12.20 -19.16
CA ASP A 755 -9.86 -13.46 -19.81
C ASP A 755 -11.12 -14.31 -20.05
N LEU A 756 -12.23 -14.01 -19.36
CA LEU A 756 -13.45 -14.84 -19.38
C LEU A 756 -14.01 -15.13 -20.78
N PRO A 757 -14.11 -14.16 -21.72
CA PRO A 757 -14.59 -14.46 -23.07
C PRO A 757 -13.77 -15.54 -23.78
N HIS A 758 -12.45 -15.43 -23.66
CA HIS A 758 -11.54 -16.38 -24.27
C HIS A 758 -11.66 -17.75 -23.60
N LEU A 759 -11.62 -17.81 -22.26
CA LEU A 759 -11.68 -19.06 -21.51
C LEU A 759 -13.00 -19.80 -21.72
N VAL A 760 -14.11 -19.07 -21.82
CA VAL A 760 -15.42 -19.65 -22.12
C VAL A 760 -15.44 -20.24 -23.53
N SER A 761 -14.91 -19.54 -24.53
CA SER A 761 -14.80 -20.05 -25.90
C SER A 761 -13.87 -21.27 -25.98
N GLN A 762 -12.65 -21.15 -25.44
CA GLN A 762 -11.62 -22.20 -25.43
C GLN A 762 -12.13 -23.50 -24.81
N TYR A 763 -12.87 -23.39 -23.71
CA TYR A 763 -13.39 -24.56 -23.00
C TYR A 763 -14.84 -24.90 -23.38
N GLY A 764 -15.47 -24.18 -24.29
CA GLY A 764 -16.87 -24.39 -24.67
C GLY A 764 -17.82 -24.37 -23.46
N VAL A 765 -17.60 -23.45 -22.52
CA VAL A 765 -18.37 -23.37 -21.27
C VAL A 765 -19.84 -23.08 -21.58
N THR A 766 -20.73 -23.97 -21.14
CA THR A 766 -22.18 -23.81 -21.33
C THR A 766 -22.86 -23.31 -20.05
N HIS A 767 -22.35 -23.68 -18.87
CA HIS A 767 -22.92 -23.34 -17.57
C HIS A 767 -21.82 -23.02 -16.56
N TRP A 768 -22.13 -22.14 -15.61
CA TRP A 768 -21.29 -21.89 -14.44
C TRP A 768 -21.80 -22.67 -13.23
N LEU A 769 -20.88 -23.13 -12.37
CA LEU A 769 -21.17 -23.66 -11.05
C LEU A 769 -20.44 -22.82 -10.00
N ILE A 770 -21.19 -22.33 -9.01
CA ILE A 770 -20.67 -21.76 -7.76
C ILE A 770 -20.87 -22.79 -6.65
N PRO A 771 -19.86 -23.63 -6.35
CA PRO A 771 -20.02 -24.82 -5.51
C PRO A 771 -20.01 -24.53 -4.00
N SER A 772 -20.22 -23.28 -3.59
CA SER A 772 -20.01 -22.84 -2.21
C SER A 772 -21.01 -23.48 -1.24
N ILE A 773 -20.49 -24.17 -0.22
CA ILE A 773 -21.29 -24.97 0.74
C ILE A 773 -21.54 -24.25 2.07
N TRP A 774 -21.11 -22.99 2.17
CA TRP A 774 -21.37 -22.11 3.30
C TRP A 774 -22.16 -20.89 2.82
N PRO A 775 -22.93 -20.23 3.69
CA PRO A 775 -23.57 -18.98 3.31
C PRO A 775 -22.50 -17.92 3.09
N GLU A 776 -22.14 -17.57 1.86
CA GLU A 776 -21.20 -16.44 1.68
C GLU A 776 -21.89 -15.14 2.14
N THR A 777 -21.12 -14.24 2.75
CA THR A 777 -21.59 -12.90 3.11
C THR A 777 -21.81 -12.03 1.87
N PHE A 778 -20.92 -12.19 0.89
CA PHE A 778 -20.98 -11.70 -0.48
C PHE A 778 -20.16 -12.64 -1.37
N CYS A 779 -20.50 -12.75 -2.66
CA CYS A 779 -19.81 -13.65 -3.59
C CYS A 779 -19.47 -12.92 -4.90
N TYR A 780 -18.23 -12.47 -5.12
CA TYR A 780 -17.88 -11.80 -6.39
C TYR A 780 -18.03 -12.73 -7.59
N THR A 781 -17.64 -14.00 -7.44
CA THR A 781 -17.65 -14.99 -8.53
C THR A 781 -19.05 -15.31 -9.03
N VAL A 782 -20.10 -15.27 -8.19
CA VAL A 782 -21.48 -15.46 -8.68
C VAL A 782 -21.93 -14.27 -9.52
N HIS A 783 -21.61 -13.04 -9.11
CA HIS A 783 -21.98 -11.85 -9.87
C HIS A 783 -21.19 -11.76 -11.18
N GLU A 784 -19.90 -12.12 -11.18
CA GLU A 784 -19.09 -12.25 -12.39
C GLU A 784 -19.70 -13.28 -13.35
N ALA A 785 -20.02 -14.49 -12.86
CA ALA A 785 -20.65 -15.54 -13.65
C ALA A 785 -22.02 -15.13 -14.20
N LEU A 786 -22.86 -14.47 -13.39
CA LEU A 786 -24.18 -14.01 -13.82
C LEU A 786 -24.08 -12.93 -14.89
N ALA A 787 -23.12 -12.01 -14.76
CA ALA A 787 -22.89 -10.95 -15.72
C ALA A 787 -22.42 -11.43 -17.09
N THR A 788 -21.85 -12.64 -17.19
CA THR A 788 -21.53 -13.24 -18.50
C THR A 788 -22.77 -13.59 -19.31
N GLY A 789 -23.96 -13.68 -18.69
CA GLY A 789 -25.21 -14.06 -19.35
C GLY A 789 -25.41 -15.57 -19.55
N LEU A 790 -24.44 -16.40 -19.17
CA LEU A 790 -24.60 -17.86 -19.20
C LEU A 790 -25.42 -18.34 -17.98
N PRO A 791 -26.08 -19.51 -18.04
CA PRO A 791 -26.74 -20.09 -16.88
C PRO A 791 -25.76 -20.32 -15.71
N VAL A 792 -26.15 -19.92 -14.50
CA VAL A 792 -25.33 -20.03 -13.29
C VAL A 792 -26.04 -20.86 -12.24
N LEU A 793 -25.46 -22.00 -11.88
CA LEU A 793 -25.94 -22.85 -10.81
C LEU A 793 -25.23 -22.50 -9.49
N ALA A 794 -25.99 -22.28 -8.43
CA ALA A 794 -25.45 -22.11 -7.07
C ALA A 794 -26.44 -22.66 -6.05
N PHE A 795 -25.93 -23.11 -4.90
CA PHE A 795 -26.82 -23.49 -3.79
C PHE A 795 -27.64 -22.30 -3.31
N GLY A 796 -28.89 -22.57 -2.93
CA GLY A 796 -29.85 -21.63 -2.30
C GLY A 796 -29.43 -21.17 -0.90
N LEU A 797 -28.17 -20.81 -0.75
CA LEU A 797 -27.49 -20.56 0.51
C LEU A 797 -26.72 -19.24 0.39
N GLY A 798 -26.74 -18.41 1.44
CA GLY A 798 -25.91 -17.19 1.49
C GLY A 798 -26.22 -16.16 0.40
N ALA A 799 -25.28 -15.24 0.23
CA ALA A 799 -25.33 -14.22 -0.82
C ALA A 799 -25.31 -14.83 -2.23
N GLN A 800 -24.67 -15.99 -2.42
CA GLN A 800 -24.68 -16.67 -3.71
C GLN A 800 -26.09 -17.15 -4.09
N GLY A 801 -26.85 -17.68 -3.12
CA GLY A 801 -28.25 -18.07 -3.29
C GLY A 801 -29.15 -16.88 -3.58
N ASP A 802 -28.97 -15.78 -2.82
CA ASP A 802 -29.70 -14.53 -3.06
C ASP A 802 -29.47 -13.99 -4.49
N ALA A 803 -28.21 -14.05 -4.96
CA ALA A 803 -27.84 -13.57 -6.29
C ALA A 803 -28.44 -14.41 -7.42
N VAL A 804 -28.39 -15.75 -7.34
CA VAL A 804 -28.97 -16.61 -8.39
C VAL A 804 -30.49 -16.53 -8.41
N ARG A 805 -31.15 -16.39 -7.26
CA ARG A 805 -32.61 -16.24 -7.20
C ARG A 805 -33.10 -14.92 -7.82
N ALA A 806 -32.29 -13.87 -7.72
CA ALA A 806 -32.62 -12.55 -8.26
C ALA A 806 -32.34 -12.42 -9.78
N ALA A 807 -31.55 -13.32 -10.36
CA ALA A 807 -31.10 -13.21 -11.75
C ALA A 807 -31.87 -14.14 -12.70
N SER A 808 -32.18 -13.64 -13.91
CA SER A 808 -32.95 -14.42 -14.91
C SER A 808 -32.22 -15.65 -15.45
N ASN A 809 -30.88 -15.63 -15.41
CA ASN A 809 -30.01 -16.75 -15.78
C ASN A 809 -29.45 -17.50 -14.57
N GLY A 810 -29.95 -17.23 -13.36
CA GLY A 810 -29.59 -17.95 -12.15
C GLY A 810 -30.44 -19.21 -11.96
N ILE A 811 -29.82 -20.27 -11.47
CA ILE A 811 -30.45 -21.56 -11.20
C ILE A 811 -30.09 -21.97 -9.77
N GLU A 812 -31.10 -21.94 -8.91
CA GLU A 812 -30.96 -22.32 -7.51
C GLU A 812 -30.90 -23.85 -7.35
N ILE A 813 -29.85 -24.34 -6.70
CA ILE A 813 -29.72 -25.73 -6.28
C ILE A 813 -30.21 -25.84 -4.83
N PRO A 814 -31.16 -26.76 -4.52
CA PRO A 814 -31.55 -27.02 -3.14
C PRO A 814 -30.33 -27.43 -2.30
N PHE A 815 -30.20 -26.83 -1.12
CA PHE A 815 -29.14 -27.17 -0.18
C PHE A 815 -29.69 -27.98 0.98
N ASP A 816 -29.11 -29.17 1.18
CA ASP A 816 -29.34 -30.01 2.36
C ASP A 816 -27.98 -30.57 2.79
N ALA A 817 -27.61 -30.29 4.03
CA ALA A 817 -26.32 -30.67 4.59
C ALA A 817 -26.16 -32.18 4.78
N GLU A 818 -27.28 -32.91 4.91
CA GLU A 818 -27.28 -34.36 5.10
C GLU A 818 -27.40 -35.12 3.77
N ALA A 819 -27.68 -34.40 2.67
CA ALA A 819 -27.79 -34.97 1.33
C ALA A 819 -26.44 -35.10 0.62
N ASP A 820 -26.41 -35.96 -0.39
CA ASP A 820 -25.30 -36.03 -1.34
C ASP A 820 -25.34 -34.82 -2.28
N LEU A 821 -24.63 -33.75 -1.90
CA LEU A 821 -24.57 -32.51 -2.66
C LEU A 821 -24.10 -32.71 -4.11
N ALA A 822 -23.19 -33.66 -4.37
CA ALA A 822 -22.73 -33.95 -5.72
C ALA A 822 -23.83 -34.59 -6.57
N GLN A 823 -24.63 -35.48 -5.97
CA GLN A 823 -25.79 -36.05 -6.64
C GLN A 823 -26.87 -34.99 -6.90
N THR A 824 -27.05 -34.06 -5.97
CA THR A 824 -28.04 -32.97 -6.09
C THR A 824 -27.70 -32.03 -7.24
N VAL A 825 -26.42 -31.64 -7.39
CA VAL A 825 -25.93 -30.87 -8.54
C VAL A 825 -26.18 -31.61 -9.85
N ARG A 826 -25.86 -32.91 -9.92
CA ARG A 826 -26.10 -33.72 -11.13
C ARG A 826 -27.57 -33.79 -11.52
N ARG A 827 -28.46 -34.08 -10.56
CA ARG A 827 -29.91 -34.15 -10.81
C ARG A 827 -30.46 -32.81 -11.30
N THR A 828 -30.04 -31.71 -10.68
CA THR A 828 -30.44 -30.37 -11.09
C THR A 828 -29.98 -30.09 -12.53
N PHE A 829 -28.74 -30.46 -12.86
CA PHE A 829 -28.20 -30.32 -14.21
C PHE A 829 -28.96 -31.17 -15.25
N GLU A 830 -29.27 -32.42 -14.93
CA GLU A 830 -30.05 -33.34 -15.78
C GLU A 830 -31.46 -32.78 -16.06
N GLN A 831 -32.15 -32.26 -15.04
CA GLN A 831 -33.46 -31.61 -15.19
C GLN A 831 -33.42 -30.38 -16.10
N ILE A 832 -32.37 -29.57 -16.02
CA ILE A 832 -32.19 -28.41 -16.91
C ILE A 832 -32.05 -28.86 -18.36
N GLN A 833 -31.27 -29.91 -18.61
CA GLN A 833 -31.09 -30.46 -19.96
C GLN A 833 -32.39 -31.04 -20.51
N GLU A 834 -33.18 -31.74 -19.70
CA GLU A 834 -34.51 -32.23 -20.10
C GLU A 834 -35.44 -31.09 -20.51
N ILE A 835 -35.51 -30.00 -19.72
CA ILE A 835 -36.33 -28.82 -20.03
C ILE A 835 -35.85 -28.13 -21.32
N GLN A 836 -34.53 -28.01 -21.53
CA GLN A 836 -33.96 -27.42 -22.73
C GLN A 836 -34.27 -28.26 -23.98
N ASN A 837 -34.16 -29.59 -23.89
CA ASN A 837 -34.48 -30.51 -24.97
C ASN A 837 -35.97 -30.46 -25.35
N ILE A 838 -36.87 -30.37 -24.37
CA ILE A 838 -38.32 -30.21 -24.62
C ILE A 838 -38.61 -28.90 -25.34
N ARG A 839 -37.91 -27.80 -24.98
CA ARG A 839 -38.09 -26.48 -25.63
C ARG A 839 -37.49 -26.37 -27.03
N GLN A 840 -36.54 -27.22 -27.39
CA GLN A 840 -35.92 -27.26 -28.72
C GLN A 840 -36.63 -28.25 -29.66
N GLY A 841 -37.36 -29.23 -29.10
CA GLY A 841 -38.16 -30.20 -29.85
C GLY A 841 -39.64 -29.80 -30.07
N ALA A 842 -40.06 -28.66 -29.53
CA ALA A 842 -41.36 -28.00 -29.75
C ALA A 842 -41.15 -26.73 -30.58
#